data_AF-A0A1L9PKC0-F1
#
_entry.id   AF-A0A1L9PKC0-F1
#
_cell.length_a   1.000
_cell.length_b   1.000
_cell.length_c   1.000
_cell.angle_alpha   90.00
_cell.angle_beta   90.00
_cell.angle_gamma   90.00
#
_symmetry.space_group_name_H-M   'P 1'
#
loop_
_entity.id
_entity.type
_entity.pdbx_description
1 polymer ?
#
loop_
_entity_poly.entity_id
_entity_poly.type
_entity_poly.pdbx_seq_one_letter_code
_entity_poly.pdbx_strand_id
1 'polypeptide(L)'
;MATSVLFLANSEHGQTNIVLAIMHELLVRGDVDIHLASFPVLEKRLNKLLRDNEQSYDAKYKQRVHFHPVRGPSNTEIFIRTGKRGAFHPPGYTGSVLGFKSLCEDIWGWTEDEYVDIYESCIEVINEVKPSLCAIDFFFLQGRDAAYNAGQTSVLLNTTSLSHIVLGLQKNAAWAWKYPMPGTGFPYPLPLHLIPLNTMAVMKTAKMYHGSGRRREIRDWRIKHKIHGRFPFADGWMPNRLHLSPALKELDWPFDVPDNVVACGPILLPCAPVKTQDSEMFTWLHKAPTVLINLGTLYAPNPAVVLEMAAGVKSFLDSPSGQGIQVLWKLPKHPHDQDEVYSQSTTPLQKELDSDQVRILSWFEVEPLAMLETGQIVCSVHHGGANSWYEAIQNGVPHVILPAWQDCYENAARAEWLGIGVYGNKTRAPDISGKEMSKALIKVLGNRESYLNKAAELQKLCQKKEGRIQAAERIADLAARPDKSMIAVPEPKEDDPRIVRIDNGSKATLETISSSANTKTTKSIFRRLAEILAVTFISNSWLVLPLAGYSLLLVPHIRILALLYIIHIKFFSNAHKTTSRSRSKWFRSSALWQLHASYFPIKLYRSAPLSPRRKYVFGGHPHGIACHGLIGAFSADPAGFEELFPGIKNTMLVKDAMFTTPLLREYLFYRGQSGVSRDSCIQHLTRGGYDLRGMGKAITISVGGSREYRIARPGTMGIVIKIRKGFIRLAVETGADLVPVLVFGENDLFAPMDINSFSVKGLIAWAWEKAVGHKVAFSLGRFNIFCPFRRPLNVVVGRPIQVKQQRFDIQDEYVEELQGRYVDELTAIWTNWRDTFEPDASVKFEIVE
;
A
#
# COMPACT_ATOMS: atom_id res chain seq x y z
N MET A 1 -6.51 -2.30 -31.18
CA MET A 1 -7.36 -3.16 -30.34
C MET A 1 -8.51 -2.32 -29.85
N ALA A 2 -9.72 -2.88 -29.79
CA ALA A 2 -10.83 -2.18 -29.12
C ALA A 2 -10.49 -2.04 -27.62
N THR A 3 -10.76 -0.89 -27.03
CA THR A 3 -10.54 -0.65 -25.60
C THR A 3 -11.55 -1.47 -24.80
N SER A 4 -11.08 -2.41 -23.99
CA SER A 4 -11.93 -3.27 -23.18
C SER A 4 -11.66 -3.10 -21.69
N VAL A 5 -12.73 -3.08 -20.88
CA VAL A 5 -12.66 -2.95 -19.43
C VAL A 5 -13.36 -4.15 -18.78
N LEU A 6 -12.64 -4.85 -17.90
CA LEU A 6 -13.19 -5.92 -17.09
C LEU A 6 -13.50 -5.42 -15.68
N PHE A 7 -14.77 -5.43 -15.30
CA PHE A 7 -15.23 -5.22 -13.94
C PHE A 7 -15.18 -6.54 -13.17
N LEU A 8 -14.47 -6.56 -12.05
CA LEU A 8 -14.46 -7.68 -11.10
C LEU A 8 -15.17 -7.22 -9.83
N ALA A 9 -16.33 -7.78 -9.54
CA ALA A 9 -17.18 -7.32 -8.45
C ALA A 9 -17.84 -8.47 -7.67
N ASN A 10 -18.07 -8.24 -6.37
CA ASN A 10 -19.02 -9.07 -5.63
C ASN A 10 -20.45 -8.85 -6.15
N SER A 11 -21.46 -9.46 -5.52
CA SER A 11 -22.87 -9.32 -5.89
C SER A 11 -23.71 -8.45 -4.96
N GLU A 12 -23.15 -7.99 -3.84
CA GLU A 12 -23.88 -7.17 -2.86
C GLU A 12 -24.33 -5.83 -3.44
N HIS A 13 -25.58 -5.43 -3.15
CA HIS A 13 -26.17 -4.19 -3.68
C HIS A 13 -25.37 -2.95 -3.29
N GLY A 14 -24.91 -2.90 -2.03
CA GLY A 14 -24.08 -1.80 -1.50
C GLY A 14 -22.81 -1.56 -2.33
N GLN A 15 -22.23 -2.62 -2.89
CA GLN A 15 -20.96 -2.55 -3.60
C GLN A 15 -21.15 -2.37 -5.11
N THR A 16 -22.12 -3.09 -5.68
CA THR A 16 -22.33 -3.18 -7.12
C THR A 16 -23.08 -2.01 -7.73
N ASN A 17 -23.79 -1.18 -6.95
CA ASN A 17 -24.44 0.02 -7.49
C ASN A 17 -23.45 0.95 -8.20
N ILE A 18 -22.26 1.12 -7.63
CA ILE A 18 -21.20 1.97 -8.20
C ILE A 18 -20.65 1.35 -9.49
N VAL A 19 -20.43 0.03 -9.49
CA VAL A 19 -19.98 -0.72 -10.67
C VAL A 19 -20.97 -0.56 -11.82
N LEU A 20 -22.25 -0.84 -11.55
CA LEU A 20 -23.33 -0.75 -12.53
C LEU A 20 -23.56 0.69 -13.01
N ALA A 21 -23.42 1.70 -12.14
CA ALA A 21 -23.51 3.12 -12.52
C ALA A 21 -22.40 3.54 -13.48
N ILE A 22 -21.17 3.07 -13.25
CA ILE A 22 -20.03 3.34 -14.13
C ILE A 22 -20.20 2.59 -15.46
N MET A 23 -20.64 1.33 -15.42
CA MET A 23 -20.90 0.56 -16.64
C MET A 23 -21.97 1.23 -17.52
N HIS A 24 -23.07 1.71 -16.91
CA HIS A 24 -24.07 2.50 -17.63
C HIS A 24 -23.43 3.64 -18.41
N GLU A 25 -22.61 4.44 -17.73
CA GLU A 25 -21.97 5.60 -18.35
C GLU A 25 -20.99 5.22 -19.46
N LEU A 26 -20.20 4.15 -19.28
CA LEU A 26 -19.34 3.63 -20.34
C LEU A 26 -20.14 3.13 -21.56
N LEU A 27 -21.35 2.58 -21.35
CA LEU A 27 -22.24 2.19 -22.46
C LEU A 27 -22.78 3.40 -23.21
N VAL A 28 -23.19 4.44 -22.49
CA VAL A 28 -23.66 5.72 -23.06
C VAL A 28 -22.56 6.36 -23.92
N ARG A 29 -21.30 6.30 -23.49
CA ARG A 29 -20.16 6.82 -24.26
C ARG A 29 -19.91 6.09 -25.59
N GLY A 30 -20.22 4.80 -25.68
CA GLY A 30 -20.13 4.05 -26.93
C GLY A 30 -18.74 3.52 -27.33
N ASP A 31 -17.67 3.90 -26.61
CA ASP A 31 -16.28 3.72 -27.04
C ASP A 31 -15.50 2.60 -26.33
N VAL A 32 -16.14 1.91 -25.38
CA VAL A 32 -15.53 0.84 -24.58
C VAL A 32 -16.35 -0.44 -24.67
N ASP A 33 -15.63 -1.57 -24.76
CA ASP A 33 -16.17 -2.92 -24.61
C ASP A 33 -16.14 -3.33 -23.12
N ILE A 34 -17.27 -3.76 -22.58
CA ILE A 34 -17.49 -3.88 -21.13
C ILE A 34 -17.77 -5.33 -20.75
N HIS A 35 -16.92 -5.85 -19.87
CA HIS A 35 -17.06 -7.18 -19.31
C HIS A 35 -17.32 -7.06 -17.82
N LEU A 36 -18.29 -7.79 -17.28
CA LEU A 36 -18.57 -7.89 -15.85
C LEU A 36 -18.41 -9.34 -15.40
N ALA A 37 -17.37 -9.61 -14.61
CA ALA A 37 -17.24 -10.86 -13.88
C ALA A 37 -17.76 -10.72 -12.45
N SER A 38 -18.82 -11.46 -12.14
CA SER A 38 -19.45 -11.48 -10.82
C SER A 38 -20.28 -12.74 -10.60
N PHE A 39 -20.83 -12.92 -9.41
CA PHE A 39 -21.69 -14.06 -9.08
C PHE A 39 -23.02 -13.99 -9.87
N PRO A 40 -23.60 -15.13 -10.29
CA PRO A 40 -24.76 -15.18 -11.20
C PRO A 40 -25.98 -14.33 -10.76
N VAL A 41 -26.18 -14.15 -9.45
CA VAL A 41 -27.29 -13.34 -8.92
C VAL A 41 -27.26 -11.88 -9.40
N LEU A 42 -26.09 -11.34 -9.77
CA LEU A 42 -25.95 -9.96 -10.23
C LEU A 42 -26.48 -9.77 -11.67
N GLU A 43 -26.51 -10.82 -12.50
CA GLU A 43 -26.89 -10.73 -13.91
C GLU A 43 -28.31 -10.18 -14.10
N LYS A 44 -29.25 -10.59 -13.23
CA LYS A 44 -30.63 -10.08 -13.24
C LYS A 44 -30.69 -8.56 -13.07
N ARG A 45 -29.80 -8.00 -12.25
CA ARG A 45 -29.74 -6.56 -11.98
C ARG A 45 -29.08 -5.79 -13.13
N LEU A 46 -28.03 -6.35 -13.74
CA LEU A 46 -27.48 -5.82 -14.98
C LEU A 46 -28.55 -5.76 -16.06
N ASN A 47 -29.28 -6.85 -16.28
CA ASN A 47 -30.34 -6.92 -17.28
C ASN A 47 -31.48 -5.93 -16.98
N LYS A 48 -31.83 -5.69 -15.72
CA LYS A 48 -32.81 -4.65 -15.34
C LYS A 48 -32.29 -3.25 -15.72
N LEU A 49 -31.08 -2.89 -15.31
CA LEU A 49 -30.45 -1.62 -15.65
C LEU A 49 -30.44 -1.36 -17.16
N LEU A 50 -30.07 -2.38 -17.95
CA LEU A 50 -30.01 -2.28 -19.40
C LEU A 50 -31.39 -2.06 -20.04
N ARG A 51 -32.44 -2.73 -19.54
CA ARG A 51 -33.81 -2.54 -20.01
C ARG A 51 -34.36 -1.16 -19.65
N ASP A 52 -34.18 -0.75 -18.40
CA ASP A 52 -34.75 0.50 -17.88
C ASP A 52 -34.13 1.74 -18.55
N ASN A 53 -32.92 1.61 -19.12
CA ASN A 53 -32.15 2.69 -19.74
C ASN A 53 -31.83 2.42 -21.22
N GLU A 54 -32.56 1.53 -21.91
CA GLU A 54 -32.26 1.14 -23.30
C GLU A 54 -32.19 2.35 -24.25
N GLN A 55 -32.99 3.39 -23.98
CA GLN A 55 -33.03 4.62 -24.77
C GLN A 55 -31.76 5.47 -24.69
N SER A 56 -30.93 5.27 -23.66
CA SER A 56 -29.69 6.02 -23.44
C SER A 56 -28.49 5.44 -24.20
N TYR A 57 -28.63 4.26 -24.79
CA TYR A 57 -27.52 3.54 -25.43
C TYR A 57 -27.61 3.57 -26.96
N ASP A 58 -26.46 3.46 -27.63
CA ASP A 58 -26.44 3.26 -29.08
C ASP A 58 -27.00 1.89 -29.50
N ALA A 59 -27.35 1.72 -30.77
CA ALA A 59 -27.95 0.48 -31.28
C ALA A 59 -27.06 -0.77 -31.15
N LYS A 60 -25.76 -0.61 -30.87
CA LYS A 60 -24.77 -1.71 -30.80
C LYS A 60 -24.39 -2.07 -29.36
N TYR A 61 -24.97 -1.44 -28.35
CA TYR A 61 -24.57 -1.65 -26.95
C TYR A 61 -24.63 -3.12 -26.50
N LYS A 62 -25.59 -3.90 -27.01
CA LYS A 62 -25.74 -5.35 -26.70
C LYS A 62 -24.53 -6.18 -27.17
N GLN A 63 -23.75 -5.68 -28.13
CA GLN A 63 -22.53 -6.32 -28.62
C GLN A 63 -21.29 -5.94 -27.78
N ARG A 64 -21.42 -4.97 -26.86
CA ARG A 64 -20.33 -4.39 -26.05
C ARG A 64 -20.49 -4.66 -24.55
N VAL A 65 -21.48 -5.45 -24.14
CA VAL A 65 -21.75 -5.76 -22.73
C VAL A 65 -21.79 -7.27 -22.55
N HIS A 66 -20.90 -7.77 -21.70
CA HIS A 66 -20.68 -9.19 -21.50
C HIS A 66 -20.70 -9.54 -20.02
N PHE A 67 -21.48 -10.54 -19.63
CA PHE A 67 -21.51 -11.07 -18.27
C PHE A 67 -20.73 -12.38 -18.20
N HIS A 68 -19.87 -12.49 -17.20
CA HIS A 68 -18.98 -13.64 -16.96
C HIS A 68 -19.28 -14.20 -15.56
N PRO A 69 -19.96 -15.34 -15.44
CA PRO A 69 -20.32 -15.88 -14.12
C PRO A 69 -19.07 -16.37 -13.37
N VAL A 70 -18.86 -15.84 -12.17
CA VAL A 70 -17.82 -16.29 -11.25
C VAL A 70 -18.34 -17.44 -10.39
N ARG A 71 -17.51 -18.48 -10.21
CA ARG A 71 -17.82 -19.67 -9.41
C ARG A 71 -17.70 -19.40 -7.91
N GLY A 72 -18.22 -20.31 -7.09
CA GLY A 72 -18.15 -20.25 -5.63
C GLY A 72 -19.16 -19.31 -4.97
N PRO A 73 -19.15 -19.22 -3.63
CA PRO A 73 -20.13 -18.44 -2.87
C PRO A 73 -19.77 -16.96 -2.78
N SER A 74 -20.80 -16.12 -2.91
CA SER A 74 -20.77 -14.68 -2.66
C SER A 74 -20.60 -14.33 -1.18
N ASN A 75 -20.21 -13.08 -0.84
CA ASN A 75 -20.13 -12.66 0.56
C ASN A 75 -21.46 -12.83 1.29
N THR A 76 -22.58 -12.55 0.62
CA THR A 76 -23.92 -12.71 1.21
C THR A 76 -24.15 -14.15 1.63
N GLU A 77 -23.82 -15.12 0.77
CA GLU A 77 -23.95 -16.55 1.08
C GLU A 77 -23.02 -16.96 2.22
N ILE A 78 -21.78 -16.45 2.22
CA ILE A 78 -20.83 -16.65 3.33
C ILE A 78 -21.37 -16.08 4.64
N PHE A 79 -21.92 -14.88 4.61
CA PHE A 79 -22.44 -14.22 5.80
C PHE A 79 -23.67 -14.95 6.36
N ILE A 80 -24.58 -15.43 5.50
CA ILE A 80 -25.75 -16.21 5.90
C ILE A 80 -25.34 -17.47 6.68
N ARG A 81 -24.22 -18.12 6.33
CA ARG A 81 -23.71 -19.32 7.05
C ARG A 81 -23.40 -19.04 8.53
N THR A 82 -23.17 -17.78 8.91
CA THR A 82 -22.89 -17.41 10.30
C THR A 82 -24.14 -17.44 11.19
N GLY A 83 -25.35 -17.47 10.60
CA GLY A 83 -26.62 -17.36 11.31
C GLY A 83 -26.89 -16.00 11.95
N LYS A 84 -26.04 -14.99 11.70
CA LYS A 84 -26.18 -13.64 12.24
C LYS A 84 -27.20 -12.83 11.43
N ARG A 85 -27.98 -11.99 12.11
CA ARG A 85 -28.95 -11.06 11.47
C ARG A 85 -28.29 -9.92 10.69
N GLY A 86 -27.06 -9.60 11.03
CA GLY A 86 -26.30 -8.48 10.48
C GLY A 86 -24.98 -8.30 11.21
N ALA A 87 -24.06 -7.52 10.64
CA ALA A 87 -22.76 -7.23 11.23
C ALA A 87 -22.84 -6.17 12.34
N PHE A 88 -23.90 -6.21 13.14
CA PHE A 88 -24.22 -5.20 14.15
C PHE A 88 -23.18 -5.18 15.26
N HIS A 89 -22.74 -3.98 15.64
CA HIS A 89 -21.88 -3.79 16.80
C HIS A 89 -22.14 -2.41 17.42
N PRO A 90 -21.95 -2.23 18.74
CA PRO A 90 -22.09 -0.92 19.36
C PRO A 90 -21.02 0.06 18.85
N PRO A 91 -21.22 1.38 19.01
CA PRO A 91 -20.19 2.38 18.74
C PRO A 91 -19.14 2.40 19.87
N GLY A 92 -18.21 3.36 19.80
CA GLY A 92 -17.13 3.57 20.75
C GLY A 92 -15.92 2.67 20.51
N TYR A 93 -14.95 2.76 21.43
CA TYR A 93 -13.69 2.00 21.33
C TYR A 93 -13.89 0.49 21.33
N THR A 94 -14.63 -0.04 22.31
CA THR A 94 -14.85 -1.51 22.42
C THR A 94 -15.68 -2.01 21.25
N GLY A 95 -16.70 -1.24 20.87
CA GLY A 95 -17.60 -1.57 19.78
C GLY A 95 -16.94 -1.59 18.41
N SER A 96 -16.10 -0.59 18.08
CA SER A 96 -15.38 -0.57 16.81
C SER A 96 -14.43 -1.77 16.67
N VAL A 97 -13.75 -2.17 17.76
CA VAL A 97 -12.91 -3.38 17.76
C VAL A 97 -13.73 -4.64 17.50
N LEU A 98 -14.93 -4.77 18.07
CA LEU A 98 -15.84 -5.88 17.78
C LEU A 98 -16.30 -5.89 16.32
N GLY A 99 -16.64 -4.72 15.78
CA GLY A 99 -16.99 -4.58 14.37
C GLY A 99 -15.89 -5.07 13.45
N PHE A 100 -14.65 -4.63 13.69
CA PHE A 100 -13.50 -5.08 12.90
C PHE A 100 -13.21 -6.58 13.06
N LYS A 101 -13.46 -7.14 14.25
CA LYS A 101 -13.35 -8.58 14.49
C LYS A 101 -14.36 -9.34 13.63
N SER A 102 -15.61 -8.89 13.60
CA SER A 102 -16.68 -9.45 12.75
C SER A 102 -16.31 -9.40 11.27
N LEU A 103 -15.70 -8.30 10.78
CA LEU A 103 -15.19 -8.24 9.42
C LEU A 103 -14.17 -9.34 9.11
N CYS A 104 -13.27 -9.65 10.06
CA CYS A 104 -12.26 -10.69 9.85
C CYS A 104 -12.82 -12.11 9.95
N GLU A 105 -13.77 -12.35 10.85
CA GLU A 105 -14.24 -13.70 11.21
C GLU A 105 -15.51 -14.11 10.45
N ASP A 106 -16.43 -13.17 10.20
CA ASP A 106 -17.74 -13.44 9.63
C ASP A 106 -17.81 -13.16 8.13
N ILE A 107 -17.17 -12.07 7.68
CA ILE A 107 -17.24 -11.64 6.28
C ILE A 107 -16.21 -12.40 5.43
N TRP A 108 -15.05 -12.75 5.98
CA TRP A 108 -14.04 -13.54 5.27
C TRP A 108 -14.21 -15.06 5.47
N GLY A 109 -15.44 -15.55 5.49
CA GLY A 109 -15.82 -16.93 5.86
C GLY A 109 -15.64 -18.04 4.80
N TRP A 110 -14.94 -17.81 3.68
CA TRP A 110 -14.67 -18.84 2.65
C TRP A 110 -13.77 -19.99 3.11
N THR A 111 -13.98 -21.21 2.65
CA THR A 111 -12.97 -22.28 2.80
C THR A 111 -11.76 -22.03 1.88
N GLU A 112 -10.70 -22.83 2.05
CA GLU A 112 -9.54 -22.80 1.14
C GLU A 112 -9.97 -23.04 -0.32
N ASP A 113 -10.75 -24.10 -0.55
CA ASP A 113 -11.22 -24.47 -1.89
C ASP A 113 -12.11 -23.40 -2.50
N GLU A 114 -13.02 -22.80 -1.72
CA GLU A 114 -13.89 -21.72 -2.19
C GLU A 114 -13.11 -20.46 -2.56
N TYR A 115 -12.12 -20.06 -1.74
CA TYR A 115 -11.31 -18.89 -2.03
C TYR A 115 -10.49 -19.07 -3.32
N VAL A 116 -9.90 -20.26 -3.49
CA VAL A 116 -9.08 -20.60 -4.66
C VAL A 116 -9.94 -20.74 -5.91
N ASP A 117 -11.10 -21.39 -5.86
CA ASP A 117 -11.97 -21.53 -7.03
C ASP A 117 -12.48 -20.17 -7.54
N ILE A 118 -12.87 -19.26 -6.64
CA ILE A 118 -13.23 -17.88 -7.03
C ILE A 118 -12.03 -17.16 -7.69
N TYR A 119 -10.83 -17.31 -7.13
CA TYR A 119 -9.60 -16.72 -7.67
C TYR A 119 -9.29 -17.27 -9.07
N GLU A 120 -9.30 -18.59 -9.26
CA GLU A 120 -9.03 -19.23 -10.56
C GLU A 120 -10.11 -18.89 -11.59
N SER A 121 -11.38 -18.85 -11.18
CA SER A 121 -12.48 -18.39 -12.03
C SER A 121 -12.25 -16.97 -12.54
N CYS A 122 -11.74 -16.06 -11.69
CA CYS A 122 -11.37 -14.72 -12.13
C CYS A 122 -10.16 -14.71 -13.08
N ILE A 123 -9.14 -15.55 -12.84
CA ILE A 123 -7.97 -15.69 -13.72
C ILE A 123 -8.37 -16.19 -15.10
N GLU A 124 -9.25 -17.19 -15.18
CA GLU A 124 -9.79 -17.72 -16.43
C GLU A 124 -10.47 -16.61 -17.25
N VAL A 125 -11.37 -15.84 -16.63
CA VAL A 125 -12.05 -14.71 -17.29
C VAL A 125 -11.05 -13.65 -17.75
N ILE A 126 -10.04 -13.30 -16.93
CA ILE A 126 -9.00 -12.34 -17.33
C ILE A 126 -8.21 -12.83 -18.55
N ASN A 127 -7.88 -14.13 -18.59
CA ASN A 127 -7.11 -14.73 -19.69
C ASN A 127 -7.93 -14.87 -20.97
N GLU A 128 -9.23 -15.10 -20.86
CA GLU A 128 -10.17 -15.14 -21.98
C GLU A 128 -10.40 -13.74 -22.57
N VAL A 129 -10.75 -12.77 -21.72
CA VAL A 129 -11.10 -11.41 -22.12
C VAL A 129 -9.88 -10.60 -22.57
N LYS A 130 -8.72 -10.81 -21.91
CA LYS A 130 -7.50 -10.00 -22.09
C LYS A 130 -7.79 -8.49 -22.05
N PRO A 131 -8.36 -7.99 -20.95
CA PRO A 131 -8.84 -6.61 -20.89
C PRO A 131 -7.70 -5.61 -21.00
N SER A 132 -8.00 -4.41 -21.50
CA SER A 132 -7.05 -3.28 -21.45
C SER A 132 -6.86 -2.76 -20.02
N LEU A 133 -7.89 -2.93 -19.17
CA LEU A 133 -7.91 -2.48 -17.77
C LEU A 133 -8.88 -3.34 -16.93
N CYS A 134 -8.50 -3.67 -15.70
CA CYS A 134 -9.42 -4.23 -14.71
C CYS A 134 -9.93 -3.14 -13.74
N ALA A 135 -11.24 -2.95 -13.63
CA ALA A 135 -11.86 -2.10 -12.61
C ALA A 135 -12.42 -2.99 -11.48
N ILE A 136 -11.87 -2.90 -10.28
CA ILE A 136 -12.04 -3.94 -9.27
C ILE A 136 -12.70 -3.37 -8.02
N ASP A 137 -13.76 -4.02 -7.55
CA ASP A 137 -14.38 -3.76 -6.26
C ASP A 137 -13.37 -3.97 -5.11
N PHE A 138 -13.25 -2.98 -4.22
CA PHE A 138 -12.36 -3.02 -3.06
C PHE A 138 -12.53 -4.27 -2.20
N PHE A 139 -13.78 -4.69 -1.98
CA PHE A 139 -14.12 -5.81 -1.09
C PHE A 139 -14.07 -7.16 -1.78
N PHE A 140 -13.86 -7.21 -3.10
CA PHE A 140 -13.73 -8.48 -3.82
C PHE A 140 -12.28 -8.98 -3.84
N LEU A 141 -11.86 -9.54 -2.71
CA LEU A 141 -10.44 -9.87 -2.43
C LEU A 141 -9.85 -10.82 -3.48
N GLN A 142 -10.60 -11.84 -3.90
CA GLN A 142 -10.19 -12.85 -4.85
C GLN A 142 -10.00 -12.27 -6.25
N GLY A 143 -10.94 -11.43 -6.71
CA GLY A 143 -10.81 -10.70 -7.97
C GLY A 143 -9.62 -9.72 -7.98
N ARG A 144 -9.33 -9.09 -6.84
CA ARG A 144 -8.12 -8.26 -6.67
C ARG A 144 -6.85 -9.10 -6.79
N ASP A 145 -6.77 -10.23 -6.08
CA ASP A 145 -5.64 -11.14 -6.19
C ASP A 145 -5.48 -11.63 -7.64
N ALA A 146 -6.56 -12.02 -8.32
CA ALA A 146 -6.53 -12.51 -9.70
C ALA A 146 -5.97 -11.46 -10.67
N ALA A 147 -6.53 -10.25 -10.68
CA ALA A 147 -6.06 -9.18 -11.55
C ALA A 147 -4.59 -8.83 -11.31
N TYR A 148 -4.14 -8.81 -10.06
CA TYR A 148 -2.76 -8.47 -9.73
C TYR A 148 -1.78 -9.58 -10.12
N ASN A 149 -2.17 -10.85 -9.95
CA ASN A 149 -1.34 -12.00 -10.32
C ASN A 149 -1.29 -12.21 -11.85
N ALA A 150 -2.36 -11.84 -12.57
CA ALA A 150 -2.38 -11.78 -14.03
C ALA A 150 -1.56 -10.59 -14.60
N GLY A 151 -1.02 -9.71 -13.76
CA GLY A 151 -0.22 -8.57 -14.20
C GLY A 151 -1.04 -7.44 -14.85
N GLN A 152 -2.36 -7.40 -14.63
CA GLN A 152 -3.25 -6.44 -15.26
C GLN A 152 -3.12 -5.04 -14.64
N THR A 153 -3.16 -4.01 -15.50
CA THR A 153 -3.41 -2.64 -15.05
C THR A 153 -4.77 -2.59 -14.38
N SER A 154 -4.86 -1.93 -13.22
CA SER A 154 -6.08 -1.98 -12.40
C SER A 154 -6.43 -0.66 -11.73
N VAL A 155 -7.74 -0.39 -11.68
CA VAL A 155 -8.38 0.66 -10.89
C VAL A 155 -9.09 0.02 -9.72
N LEU A 156 -8.99 0.63 -8.54
CA LEU A 156 -9.71 0.20 -7.35
C LEU A 156 -10.97 1.04 -7.15
N LEU A 157 -12.13 0.39 -7.18
CA LEU A 157 -13.43 0.98 -6.93
C LEU A 157 -13.76 0.83 -5.45
N ASN A 158 -13.71 1.94 -4.71
CA ASN A 158 -14.11 1.97 -3.31
C ASN A 158 -15.61 2.24 -3.25
N THR A 159 -16.28 1.63 -2.27
CA THR A 159 -17.73 1.75 -2.09
C THR A 159 -18.10 2.69 -0.94
N THR A 160 -17.08 3.21 -0.24
CA THR A 160 -17.21 4.00 0.98
C THR A 160 -16.50 5.35 0.84
N SER A 161 -16.64 6.18 1.88
CA SER A 161 -16.07 7.52 1.99
C SER A 161 -14.53 7.55 2.01
N LEU A 162 -13.93 8.75 1.90
CA LEU A 162 -12.47 8.90 1.89
C LEU A 162 -11.79 8.41 3.17
N SER A 163 -12.48 8.41 4.32
CA SER A 163 -11.94 7.94 5.60
C SER A 163 -11.34 6.54 5.51
N HIS A 164 -11.96 5.65 4.73
CA HIS A 164 -11.51 4.26 4.57
C HIS A 164 -10.27 4.10 3.68
N ILE A 165 -9.92 5.14 2.92
CA ILE A 165 -8.80 5.14 1.98
C ILE A 165 -7.60 5.89 2.58
N VAL A 166 -7.83 7.10 3.11
CA VAL A 166 -6.75 8.06 3.41
C VAL A 166 -6.49 8.29 4.89
N LEU A 167 -7.28 7.73 5.82
CA LEU A 167 -7.08 7.94 7.26
C LEU A 167 -5.66 7.57 7.71
N GLY A 168 -5.17 6.40 7.29
CA GLY A 168 -3.81 5.95 7.61
C GLY A 168 -2.68 6.77 6.96
N LEU A 169 -3.01 7.63 5.99
CA LEU A 169 -2.05 8.45 5.25
C LEU A 169 -1.88 9.86 5.85
N GLN A 170 -2.72 10.23 6.83
CA GLN A 170 -2.71 11.57 7.38
C GLN A 170 -1.39 11.87 8.11
N LYS A 171 -0.82 13.05 7.82
CA LYS A 171 0.46 13.51 8.38
C LYS A 171 0.37 13.70 9.90
N ASN A 172 1.53 13.70 10.57
CA ASN A 172 1.65 13.99 12.01
C ASN A 172 0.76 13.12 12.90
N ALA A 173 0.50 11.88 12.48
CA ALA A 173 -0.40 10.94 13.14
C ALA A 173 -1.81 11.52 13.41
N ALA A 174 -2.34 12.36 12.51
CA ALA A 174 -3.65 12.96 12.67
C ALA A 174 -4.80 11.93 12.76
N TRP A 175 -4.59 10.69 12.31
CA TRP A 175 -5.48 9.56 12.57
C TRP A 175 -5.70 9.28 14.07
N ALA A 176 -4.79 9.69 14.95
CA ALA A 176 -4.86 9.45 16.38
C ALA A 176 -5.72 10.51 17.09
N TRP A 177 -5.48 11.77 16.77
CA TRP A 177 -5.95 12.92 17.56
C TRP A 177 -6.91 13.86 16.83
N LYS A 178 -6.96 13.83 15.49
CA LYS A 178 -7.73 14.79 14.68
C LYS A 178 -9.01 14.18 14.12
N TYR A 179 -8.91 12.99 13.55
CA TYR A 179 -10.02 12.33 12.84
C TYR A 179 -10.55 11.14 13.65
N PRO A 180 -11.88 11.02 13.80
CA PRO A 180 -12.48 9.86 14.42
C PRO A 180 -12.24 8.62 13.57
N MET A 181 -11.99 7.48 14.22
CA MET A 181 -11.83 6.20 13.56
C MET A 181 -13.18 5.64 13.09
N PRO A 182 -13.25 5.03 11.89
CA PRO A 182 -14.43 4.31 11.43
C PRO A 182 -14.94 3.28 12.44
N GLY A 183 -16.26 3.21 12.57
CA GLY A 183 -16.94 2.31 13.52
C GLY A 183 -17.05 2.83 14.95
N THR A 184 -16.40 3.94 15.32
CA THR A 184 -16.48 4.47 16.69
C THR A 184 -17.70 5.37 16.93
N GLY A 185 -18.25 6.00 15.89
CA GLY A 185 -19.32 7.00 16.05
C GLY A 185 -18.91 8.23 16.87
N PHE A 186 -17.60 8.45 17.04
CA PHE A 186 -17.10 9.66 17.68
C PHE A 186 -17.36 10.90 16.80
N PRO A 187 -17.67 12.06 17.42
CA PRO A 187 -17.93 13.27 16.68
C PRO A 187 -16.64 13.86 16.07
N TYR A 188 -16.82 14.74 15.10
CA TYR A 188 -15.77 15.59 14.55
C TYR A 188 -16.14 17.08 14.76
N PRO A 189 -15.20 17.95 15.19
CA PRO A 189 -13.83 17.67 15.61
C PRO A 189 -13.75 16.73 16.83
N LEU A 190 -12.69 15.91 16.89
CA LEU A 190 -12.53 14.92 17.96
C LEU A 190 -12.29 15.62 19.32
N PRO A 191 -13.16 15.43 20.33
CA PRO A 191 -12.97 16.01 21.66
C PRO A 191 -11.71 15.49 22.34
N LEU A 192 -11.03 16.34 23.11
CA LEU A 192 -9.76 16.00 23.78
C LEU A 192 -9.86 14.74 24.65
N HIS A 193 -10.98 14.55 25.35
CA HIS A 193 -11.21 13.39 26.21
C HIS A 193 -11.42 12.08 25.43
N LEU A 194 -11.72 12.14 24.13
CA LEU A 194 -11.87 10.97 23.26
C LEU A 194 -10.59 10.62 22.48
N ILE A 195 -9.59 11.51 22.44
CA ILE A 195 -8.31 11.24 21.75
C ILE A 195 -7.65 9.94 22.23
N PRO A 196 -7.53 9.64 23.54
CA PRO A 196 -6.95 8.38 23.99
C PRO A 196 -7.75 7.17 23.50
N LEU A 197 -9.08 7.21 23.58
CA LEU A 197 -9.95 6.11 23.14
C LEU A 197 -9.90 5.89 21.63
N ASN A 198 -9.85 6.96 20.84
CA ASN A 198 -9.70 6.89 19.39
C ASN A 198 -8.35 6.30 18.99
N THR A 199 -7.27 6.79 19.62
CA THR A 199 -5.91 6.27 19.40
C THR A 199 -5.83 4.78 19.75
N MET A 200 -6.41 4.39 20.90
CA MET A 200 -6.50 3.00 21.32
C MET A 200 -7.31 2.16 20.33
N ALA A 201 -8.43 2.68 19.80
CA ALA A 201 -9.24 2.00 18.80
C ALA A 201 -8.42 1.66 17.55
N VAL A 202 -7.70 2.65 17.00
CA VAL A 202 -6.87 2.47 15.81
C VAL A 202 -5.76 1.45 16.07
N MET A 203 -5.03 1.59 17.18
CA MET A 203 -3.93 0.69 17.52
C MET A 203 -4.42 -0.74 17.78
N LYS A 204 -5.55 -0.91 18.49
CA LYS A 204 -6.08 -2.23 18.83
C LYS A 204 -6.66 -2.92 17.60
N THR A 205 -7.37 -2.21 16.73
CA THR A 205 -7.84 -2.75 15.46
C THR A 205 -6.68 -3.12 14.55
N ALA A 206 -5.64 -2.29 14.46
CA ALA A 206 -4.42 -2.65 13.73
C ALA A 206 -3.77 -3.92 14.32
N LYS A 207 -3.62 -4.01 15.65
CA LYS A 207 -3.06 -5.20 16.32
C LYS A 207 -3.91 -6.45 16.07
N MET A 208 -5.23 -6.33 16.18
CA MET A 208 -6.18 -7.41 15.93
C MET A 208 -6.11 -7.89 14.48
N TYR A 209 -6.08 -6.98 13.51
CA TYR A 209 -5.90 -7.31 12.10
C TYR A 209 -4.57 -8.04 11.81
N HIS A 210 -3.48 -7.66 12.47
CA HIS A 210 -2.19 -8.35 12.33
C HIS A 210 -2.12 -9.68 13.09
N GLY A 211 -2.91 -9.84 14.15
CA GLY A 211 -2.98 -11.07 14.96
C GLY A 211 -4.08 -12.05 14.55
N SER A 212 -4.97 -11.70 13.63
CA SER A 212 -6.11 -12.52 13.22
C SER A 212 -5.69 -13.91 12.74
N GLY A 213 -6.28 -14.96 13.32
CA GLY A 213 -6.13 -16.34 12.86
C GLY A 213 -6.63 -16.52 11.44
N ARG A 214 -7.80 -15.96 11.15
CA ARG A 214 -8.43 -16.05 9.84
C ARG A 214 -7.59 -15.44 8.71
N ARG A 215 -6.99 -14.27 8.96
CA ARG A 215 -6.06 -13.67 8.00
C ARG A 215 -4.83 -14.56 7.77
N ARG A 216 -4.34 -15.24 8.80
CA ARG A 216 -3.20 -16.17 8.68
C ARG A 216 -3.58 -17.38 7.84
N GLU A 217 -4.76 -17.98 8.05
CA GLU A 217 -5.27 -19.07 7.21
C GLU A 217 -5.31 -18.66 5.72
N ILE A 218 -5.96 -17.54 5.39
CA ILE A 218 -6.04 -17.07 4.00
C ILE A 218 -4.65 -16.77 3.43
N ARG A 219 -3.75 -16.20 4.23
CA ARG A 219 -2.35 -16.01 3.81
C ARG A 219 -1.67 -17.35 3.50
N ASP A 220 -1.90 -18.37 4.33
CA ASP A 220 -1.26 -19.67 4.19
C ASP A 220 -1.83 -20.42 2.97
N TRP A 221 -3.14 -20.31 2.69
CA TRP A 221 -3.77 -20.78 1.45
C TRP A 221 -3.18 -20.10 0.21
N ARG A 222 -3.02 -18.76 0.26
CA ARG A 222 -2.39 -17.98 -0.82
C ARG A 222 -0.95 -18.41 -1.06
N ILE A 223 -0.18 -18.70 0.00
CA ILE A 223 1.19 -19.21 -0.13
C ILE A 223 1.17 -20.61 -0.77
N LYS A 224 0.31 -21.51 -0.30
CA LYS A 224 0.17 -22.88 -0.82
C LYS A 224 -0.22 -22.89 -2.30
N HIS A 225 -1.13 -22.02 -2.72
CA HIS A 225 -1.63 -21.90 -4.09
C HIS A 225 -0.88 -20.88 -4.94
N LYS A 226 0.29 -20.43 -4.48
CA LYS A 226 1.17 -19.52 -5.21
C LYS A 226 0.54 -18.15 -5.58
N ILE A 227 -0.48 -17.71 -4.86
CA ILE A 227 -1.10 -16.39 -5.02
C ILE A 227 -0.18 -15.33 -4.42
N HIS A 228 0.40 -14.49 -5.28
CA HIS A 228 1.40 -13.49 -4.90
C HIS A 228 0.77 -12.18 -4.38
N GLY A 229 1.61 -11.37 -3.74
CA GLY A 229 1.24 -10.03 -3.26
C GLY A 229 0.83 -9.99 -1.78
N ARG A 230 0.65 -8.78 -1.27
CA ARG A 230 0.09 -8.56 0.07
C ARG A 230 -1.39 -8.94 0.05
N PHE A 231 -1.91 -9.36 1.19
CA PHE A 231 -3.34 -9.65 1.31
C PHE A 231 -4.15 -8.41 0.89
N PRO A 232 -5.12 -8.51 -0.04
CA PRO A 232 -5.71 -7.35 -0.69
C PRO A 232 -6.28 -6.30 0.27
N PHE A 233 -6.87 -6.72 1.40
CA PHE A 233 -7.39 -5.79 2.40
C PHE A 233 -6.31 -4.92 3.07
N ALA A 234 -5.05 -5.41 3.16
CA ALA A 234 -3.93 -4.61 3.69
C ALA A 234 -3.53 -3.48 2.73
N ASP A 235 -3.82 -3.65 1.44
CA ASP A 235 -3.49 -2.72 0.38
C ASP A 235 -4.68 -1.76 0.16
N GLY A 236 -5.08 -1.09 1.26
CA GLY A 236 -6.17 -0.11 1.28
C GLY A 236 -5.95 1.04 0.31
N TRP A 237 -4.70 1.51 0.25
CA TRP A 237 -4.21 2.48 -0.73
C TRP A 237 -2.87 2.02 -1.30
N MET A 238 -2.65 2.29 -2.58
CA MET A 238 -1.40 2.02 -3.30
C MET A 238 -1.12 3.16 -4.28
N PRO A 239 0.11 3.72 -4.32
CA PRO A 239 0.45 4.87 -5.14
C PRO A 239 0.44 4.58 -6.65
N ASN A 240 0.61 3.32 -7.05
CA ASN A 240 0.60 2.89 -8.46
C ASN A 240 -0.78 2.51 -8.99
N ARG A 241 -1.84 2.82 -8.25
CA ARG A 241 -3.22 2.48 -8.62
C ARG A 241 -4.07 3.72 -8.54
N LEU A 242 -4.99 3.86 -9.48
CA LEU A 242 -6.06 4.83 -9.37
C LEU A 242 -7.11 4.28 -8.39
N HIS A 243 -7.49 5.09 -7.42
CA HIS A 243 -8.57 4.79 -6.47
C HIS A 243 -9.72 5.71 -6.77
N LEU A 244 -10.87 5.15 -7.11
CA LEU A 244 -12.11 5.89 -7.29
C LEU A 244 -12.97 5.69 -6.06
N SER A 245 -13.59 6.78 -5.58
CA SER A 245 -14.50 6.75 -4.44
C SER A 245 -15.78 7.50 -4.79
N PRO A 246 -16.97 7.04 -4.32
CA PRO A 246 -18.22 7.77 -4.42
C PRO A 246 -18.28 8.99 -3.50
N ALA A 247 -17.19 9.32 -2.80
CA ALA A 247 -17.08 10.46 -1.93
C ALA A 247 -16.90 11.77 -2.68
N LEU A 248 -17.40 12.84 -2.07
CA LEU A 248 -17.10 14.22 -2.42
C LEU A 248 -16.32 14.83 -1.25
N LYS A 249 -15.23 15.59 -1.53
CA LYS A 249 -14.33 16.09 -0.47
C LYS A 249 -15.07 16.94 0.57
N GLU A 250 -16.08 17.68 0.12
CA GLU A 250 -16.92 18.56 0.90
C GLU A 250 -17.92 17.81 1.81
N LEU A 251 -18.17 16.52 1.55
CA LEU A 251 -19.00 15.65 2.39
C LEU A 251 -18.19 14.85 3.41
N ASP A 252 -16.86 14.89 3.29
CA ASP A 252 -15.93 14.13 4.10
C ASP A 252 -15.22 15.00 5.14
N TRP A 253 -14.52 14.37 6.08
CA TRP A 253 -13.61 15.13 6.95
C TRP A 253 -12.53 15.80 6.10
N PRO A 254 -11.96 16.94 6.53
CA PRO A 254 -10.99 17.70 5.75
C PRO A 254 -9.63 16.99 5.70
N PHE A 255 -9.55 15.87 4.98
CA PHE A 255 -8.39 15.00 4.83
C PHE A 255 -7.39 15.55 3.80
N ASP A 256 -6.11 15.26 4.02
CA ASP A 256 -5.11 15.31 2.94
C ASP A 256 -5.34 14.11 2.01
N VAL A 257 -5.72 14.35 0.75
CA VAL A 257 -6.04 13.32 -0.26
C VAL A 257 -4.95 13.27 -1.34
N PRO A 258 -4.28 12.12 -1.56
CA PRO A 258 -3.31 11.97 -2.65
C PRO A 258 -3.92 12.09 -4.04
N ASP A 259 -3.15 12.54 -5.03
CA ASP A 259 -3.63 12.78 -6.41
C ASP A 259 -4.18 11.54 -7.12
N ASN A 260 -3.70 10.34 -6.73
CA ASN A 260 -4.18 9.07 -7.28
C ASN A 260 -5.47 8.57 -6.62
N VAL A 261 -6.06 9.33 -5.70
CA VAL A 261 -7.37 9.08 -5.09
C VAL A 261 -8.35 10.13 -5.59
N VAL A 262 -9.29 9.72 -6.44
CA VAL A 262 -10.31 10.60 -7.01
C VAL A 262 -11.61 10.43 -6.25
N ALA A 263 -11.96 11.47 -5.51
CA ALA A 263 -13.28 11.67 -4.93
C ALA A 263 -14.24 12.04 -6.08
N CYS A 264 -14.91 11.05 -6.67
CA CYS A 264 -15.79 11.26 -7.81
C CYS A 264 -17.18 11.76 -7.40
N GLY A 265 -17.51 11.66 -6.12
CA GLY A 265 -18.87 11.51 -5.64
C GLY A 265 -19.88 12.63 -5.89
N PRO A 266 -21.18 12.27 -5.86
CA PRO A 266 -21.69 10.91 -5.66
C PRO A 266 -21.72 10.05 -6.94
N ILE A 267 -21.45 8.74 -6.81
CA ILE A 267 -21.61 7.77 -7.92
C ILE A 267 -22.94 7.03 -7.70
N LEU A 268 -24.00 7.47 -8.37
CA LEU A 268 -25.35 6.89 -8.24
C LEU A 268 -25.77 6.14 -9.50
N LEU A 269 -26.46 5.01 -9.29
CA LEU A 269 -27.05 4.18 -10.33
C LEU A 269 -28.29 4.90 -10.90
N PRO A 270 -28.37 5.17 -12.21
CA PRO A 270 -29.58 5.75 -12.79
C PRO A 270 -30.77 4.78 -12.67
N CYS A 271 -31.93 5.33 -12.38
CA CYS A 271 -33.18 4.59 -12.20
C CYS A 271 -34.30 5.23 -13.03
N ALA A 272 -35.30 4.43 -13.39
CA ALA A 272 -36.50 4.93 -14.06
C ALA A 272 -37.36 5.78 -13.10
N PRO A 273 -38.17 6.74 -13.58
CA PRO A 273 -39.08 7.50 -12.72
C PRO A 273 -40.08 6.61 -11.99
N VAL A 274 -40.48 6.97 -10.76
CA VAL A 274 -41.47 6.21 -9.96
C VAL A 274 -42.73 5.89 -10.75
N LYS A 275 -43.28 6.86 -11.49
CA LYS A 275 -44.51 6.69 -12.28
C LYS A 275 -44.44 5.54 -13.28
N THR A 276 -43.25 5.28 -13.84
CA THR A 276 -43.02 4.20 -14.81
C THR A 276 -42.89 2.85 -14.13
N GLN A 277 -42.33 2.82 -12.92
CA GLN A 277 -42.12 1.61 -12.15
C GLN A 277 -43.38 1.17 -11.39
N ASP A 278 -44.08 2.13 -10.77
CA ASP A 278 -45.28 1.94 -9.98
C ASP A 278 -46.11 3.25 -9.94
N SER A 279 -47.18 3.29 -10.75
CA SER A 279 -48.08 4.44 -10.82
C SER A 279 -48.91 4.65 -9.55
N GLU A 280 -49.18 3.59 -8.78
CA GLU A 280 -49.93 3.68 -7.53
C GLU A 280 -49.06 4.34 -6.46
N MET A 281 -47.82 3.89 -6.32
CA MET A 281 -46.84 4.50 -5.42
C MET A 281 -46.59 5.96 -5.80
N PHE A 282 -46.49 6.28 -7.09
CA PHE A 282 -46.37 7.67 -7.54
C PHE A 282 -47.55 8.53 -7.07
N THR A 283 -48.78 8.04 -7.24
CA THR A 283 -49.99 8.74 -6.82
C THR A 283 -50.03 8.91 -5.30
N TRP A 284 -49.66 7.88 -4.55
CA TRP A 284 -49.62 7.92 -3.09
C TRP A 284 -48.58 8.90 -2.55
N LEU A 285 -47.35 8.93 -3.10
CA LEU A 285 -46.30 9.87 -2.70
C LEU A 285 -46.71 11.34 -2.91
N HIS A 286 -47.60 11.62 -3.87
CA HIS A 286 -48.10 12.98 -4.13
C HIS A 286 -49.30 13.38 -3.26
N LYS A 287 -49.79 12.52 -2.37
CA LYS A 287 -50.87 12.86 -1.43
C LYS A 287 -50.38 13.80 -0.32
N ALA A 288 -49.19 13.56 0.22
CA ALA A 288 -48.62 14.37 1.28
C ALA A 288 -47.08 14.25 1.34
N PRO A 289 -46.40 15.20 2.01
CA PRO A 289 -44.97 15.08 2.25
C PRO A 289 -44.64 13.83 3.07
N THR A 290 -43.64 13.08 2.64
CA THR A 290 -43.40 11.71 3.11
C THR A 290 -42.06 11.57 3.83
N VAL A 291 -42.04 10.84 4.96
CA VAL A 291 -40.82 10.32 5.60
C VAL A 291 -40.55 8.93 5.04
N LEU A 292 -39.38 8.74 4.44
CA LEU A 292 -38.93 7.45 3.94
C LEU A 292 -38.07 6.74 4.99
N ILE A 293 -38.50 5.59 5.49
CA ILE A 293 -37.72 4.75 6.40
C ILE A 293 -37.16 3.54 5.64
N ASN A 294 -35.84 3.54 5.40
CA ASN A 294 -35.14 2.49 4.68
C ASN A 294 -33.78 2.19 5.33
N LEU A 295 -33.73 1.11 6.13
CA LEU A 295 -32.49 0.68 6.80
C LEU A 295 -31.58 -0.18 5.91
N GLY A 296 -31.78 -0.16 4.59
CA GLY A 296 -30.90 -0.82 3.61
C GLY A 296 -31.33 -2.25 3.26
N THR A 297 -30.42 -3.01 2.66
CA THR A 297 -30.68 -4.40 2.21
C THR A 297 -30.25 -5.45 3.23
N LEU A 298 -29.34 -5.09 4.14
CA LEU A 298 -28.73 -6.01 5.11
C LEU A 298 -29.28 -5.86 6.53
N TYR A 299 -30.11 -4.85 6.79
CA TYR A 299 -30.68 -4.61 8.11
C TYR A 299 -32.05 -5.31 8.22
N ALA A 300 -32.10 -6.42 8.94
CA ALA A 300 -33.34 -7.02 9.41
C ALA A 300 -33.48 -6.80 10.93
N PRO A 301 -34.29 -5.82 11.38
CA PRO A 301 -34.45 -5.54 12.81
C PRO A 301 -35.06 -6.74 13.53
N ASN A 302 -34.72 -6.94 14.80
CA ASN A 302 -35.47 -7.87 15.63
C ASN A 302 -36.86 -7.28 15.96
N PRO A 303 -37.88 -8.09 16.28
CA PRO A 303 -39.23 -7.60 16.53
C PRO A 303 -39.35 -6.57 17.65
N ALA A 304 -38.53 -6.65 18.70
CA ALA A 304 -38.54 -5.66 19.78
C ALA A 304 -38.07 -4.27 19.31
N VAL A 305 -37.07 -4.23 18.41
CA VAL A 305 -36.63 -2.99 17.76
C VAL A 305 -37.71 -2.46 16.81
N VAL A 306 -38.43 -3.32 16.09
CA VAL A 306 -39.57 -2.91 15.25
C VAL A 306 -40.65 -2.24 16.09
N LEU A 307 -40.99 -2.82 17.25
CA LEU A 307 -41.98 -2.23 18.17
C LEU A 307 -41.56 -0.84 18.66
N GLU A 308 -40.30 -0.68 19.04
CA GLU A 308 -39.74 0.64 19.42
C GLU A 308 -39.82 1.64 18.26
N MET A 309 -39.46 1.22 17.03
CA MET A 309 -39.57 2.07 15.85
C MET A 309 -41.02 2.46 15.56
N ALA A 310 -41.97 1.52 15.62
CA ALA A 310 -43.39 1.76 15.41
C ALA A 310 -43.94 2.76 16.44
N ALA A 311 -43.62 2.59 17.73
CA ALA A 311 -43.97 3.53 18.78
C ALA A 311 -43.33 4.92 18.58
N GLY A 312 -42.09 4.97 18.08
CA GLY A 312 -41.40 6.20 17.74
C GLY A 312 -42.05 6.96 16.58
N VAL A 313 -42.42 6.25 15.51
CA VAL A 313 -43.17 6.81 14.37
C VAL A 313 -44.52 7.33 14.84
N LYS A 314 -45.25 6.55 15.64
CA LYS A 314 -46.54 6.97 16.21
C LYS A 314 -46.40 8.27 17.00
N SER A 315 -45.44 8.30 17.92
CA SER A 315 -45.15 9.48 18.75
C SER A 315 -44.76 10.71 17.93
N PHE A 316 -44.08 10.51 16.79
CA PHE A 316 -43.76 11.59 15.86
C PHE A 316 -45.01 12.09 15.11
N LEU A 317 -45.85 11.18 14.59
CA LEU A 317 -47.08 11.55 13.87
C LEU A 317 -48.09 12.28 14.77
N ASP A 318 -48.12 11.96 16.07
CA ASP A 318 -48.94 12.65 17.07
C ASP A 318 -48.37 14.04 17.47
N SER A 319 -47.14 14.37 17.07
CA SER A 319 -46.51 15.65 17.37
C SER A 319 -46.90 16.74 16.35
N PRO A 320 -46.78 18.05 16.71
CA PRO A 320 -47.04 19.14 15.76
C PRO A 320 -46.21 19.06 14.47
N SER A 321 -44.97 18.56 14.55
CA SER A 321 -44.09 18.39 13.38
C SER A 321 -44.46 17.21 12.49
N GLY A 322 -45.32 16.30 12.95
CA GLY A 322 -45.79 15.14 12.19
C GLY A 322 -47.17 15.32 11.56
N GLN A 323 -47.87 16.41 11.85
CA GLN A 323 -49.19 16.67 11.26
C GLN A 323 -49.10 16.82 9.74
N GLY A 324 -49.96 16.10 9.02
CA GLY A 324 -49.99 16.13 7.55
C GLY A 324 -48.83 15.40 6.87
N ILE A 325 -48.03 14.64 7.61
CA ILE A 325 -46.92 13.83 7.08
C ILE A 325 -47.36 12.37 6.90
N GLN A 326 -46.92 11.75 5.82
CA GLN A 326 -47.05 10.31 5.58
C GLN A 326 -45.71 9.59 5.84
N VAL A 327 -45.76 8.27 6.04
CA VAL A 327 -44.56 7.45 6.27
C VAL A 327 -44.56 6.24 5.36
N LEU A 328 -43.48 6.08 4.59
CA LEU A 328 -43.20 4.88 3.81
C LEU A 328 -42.05 4.13 4.46
N TRP A 329 -42.28 2.90 4.90
CA TRP A 329 -41.31 2.14 5.66
C TRP A 329 -41.03 0.78 5.02
N LYS A 330 -39.76 0.55 4.65
CA LYS A 330 -39.26 -0.78 4.31
C LYS A 330 -38.91 -1.57 5.57
N LEU A 331 -39.58 -2.69 5.77
CA LEU A 331 -39.37 -3.59 6.89
C LEU A 331 -39.16 -5.04 6.40
N PRO A 332 -37.92 -5.46 6.11
CA PRO A 332 -37.66 -6.83 5.68
C PRO A 332 -37.84 -7.82 6.84
N LYS A 333 -38.31 -9.03 6.52
CA LYS A 333 -38.46 -10.13 7.47
C LYS A 333 -37.18 -10.98 7.52
N HIS A 334 -36.69 -11.31 8.71
CA HIS A 334 -35.58 -12.26 8.84
C HIS A 334 -36.06 -13.70 8.61
N PRO A 335 -35.26 -14.59 7.98
CA PRO A 335 -35.66 -15.98 7.69
C PRO A 335 -36.08 -16.84 8.90
N HIS A 336 -35.75 -16.42 10.12
CA HIS A 336 -36.06 -17.13 11.36
C HIS A 336 -37.25 -16.57 12.13
N ASP A 337 -37.89 -15.52 11.61
CA ASP A 337 -39.01 -14.88 12.29
C ASP A 337 -40.36 -15.44 11.83
N GLN A 338 -41.32 -15.53 12.74
CA GLN A 338 -42.71 -15.90 12.45
C GLN A 338 -43.51 -14.67 12.01
N ASP A 339 -44.49 -14.85 11.11
CA ASP A 339 -45.29 -13.72 10.55
C ASP A 339 -46.06 -12.95 11.63
N GLU A 340 -46.68 -13.69 12.56
CA GLU A 340 -47.47 -13.11 13.66
C GLU A 340 -46.66 -12.18 14.55
N VAL A 341 -45.38 -12.49 14.76
CA VAL A 341 -44.50 -11.69 15.62
C VAL A 341 -44.20 -10.33 14.97
N TYR A 342 -44.09 -10.28 13.64
CA TYR A 342 -43.87 -9.02 12.93
C TYR A 342 -45.12 -8.15 12.93
N SER A 343 -46.29 -8.71 12.63
CA SER A 343 -47.54 -7.94 12.65
C SER A 343 -47.86 -7.40 14.05
N GLN A 344 -47.59 -8.18 15.10
CA GLN A 344 -47.71 -7.71 16.49
C GLN A 344 -46.77 -6.54 16.80
N SER A 345 -45.54 -6.55 16.28
CA SER A 345 -44.60 -5.46 16.51
C SER A 345 -44.98 -4.14 15.83
N THR A 346 -45.88 -4.15 14.85
CA THR A 346 -46.40 -2.93 14.19
C THR A 346 -47.72 -2.42 14.75
N THR A 347 -48.29 -3.09 15.76
CA THR A 347 -49.57 -2.72 16.41
C THR A 347 -49.70 -1.23 16.79
N PRO A 348 -48.65 -0.53 17.27
CA PRO A 348 -48.76 0.90 17.58
C PRO A 348 -49.21 1.80 16.43
N LEU A 349 -49.10 1.34 15.17
CA LEU A 349 -49.42 2.09 13.95
C LEU A 349 -50.70 1.60 13.26
N GLN A 350 -51.51 0.74 13.89
CA GLN A 350 -52.65 0.10 13.22
C GLN A 350 -53.62 1.12 12.61
N LYS A 351 -53.93 2.20 13.33
CA LYS A 351 -54.83 3.26 12.84
C LYS A 351 -54.25 3.98 11.61
N GLU A 352 -52.96 4.24 11.61
CA GLU A 352 -52.26 4.92 10.52
C GLU A 352 -52.07 4.01 9.30
N LEU A 353 -51.96 2.70 9.50
CA LEU A 353 -52.01 1.68 8.45
C LEU A 353 -53.41 1.63 7.81
N ASP A 354 -54.47 1.55 8.63
CA ASP A 354 -55.86 1.46 8.17
C ASP A 354 -56.30 2.71 7.37
N SER A 355 -55.74 3.88 7.69
CA SER A 355 -56.00 5.15 7.00
C SER A 355 -55.05 5.45 5.84
N ASP A 356 -54.15 4.53 5.49
CA ASP A 356 -53.16 4.68 4.41
C ASP A 356 -52.20 5.88 4.60
N GLN A 357 -52.04 6.35 5.84
CA GLN A 357 -51.06 7.38 6.22
C GLN A 357 -49.65 6.77 6.35
N VAL A 358 -49.57 5.52 6.81
CA VAL A 358 -48.34 4.74 6.91
C VAL A 358 -48.45 3.53 5.97
N ARG A 359 -47.42 3.30 5.15
CA ARG A 359 -47.28 2.06 4.36
C ARG A 359 -46.02 1.32 4.81
N ILE A 360 -46.18 0.06 5.19
CA ILE A 360 -45.06 -0.83 5.54
C ILE A 360 -44.97 -1.93 4.48
N LEU A 361 -43.81 -2.05 3.84
CA LEU A 361 -43.55 -3.03 2.79
C LEU A 361 -42.29 -3.83 3.12
N SER A 362 -42.29 -5.13 2.84
CA SER A 362 -41.09 -5.98 3.04
C SER A 362 -39.97 -5.61 2.07
N TRP A 363 -40.35 -5.17 0.87
CA TRP A 363 -39.45 -4.71 -0.17
C TRP A 363 -40.13 -3.62 -1.02
N PHE A 364 -39.33 -2.74 -1.63
CA PHE A 364 -39.83 -1.76 -2.59
C PHE A 364 -39.53 -2.24 -4.01
N GLU A 365 -40.56 -2.27 -4.86
CA GLU A 365 -40.39 -2.50 -6.30
C GLU A 365 -39.76 -1.28 -7.00
N VAL A 366 -40.01 -0.09 -6.45
CA VAL A 366 -39.44 1.19 -6.90
C VAL A 366 -38.09 1.43 -6.23
N GLU A 367 -37.09 1.88 -6.98
CA GLU A 367 -35.81 2.25 -6.37
C GLU A 367 -35.92 3.47 -5.43
N PRO A 368 -35.24 3.45 -4.26
CA PRO A 368 -35.25 4.58 -3.32
C PRO A 368 -34.80 5.92 -3.94
N LEU A 369 -33.83 5.89 -4.86
CA LEU A 369 -33.37 7.09 -5.56
C LEU A 369 -34.51 7.73 -6.36
N ALA A 370 -35.29 6.94 -7.11
CA ALA A 370 -36.44 7.44 -7.87
C ALA A 370 -37.48 8.09 -6.94
N MET A 371 -37.71 7.53 -5.75
CA MET A 371 -38.61 8.12 -4.75
C MET A 371 -38.09 9.48 -4.27
N LEU A 372 -36.79 9.60 -4.00
CA LEU A 372 -36.16 10.86 -3.58
C LEU A 372 -36.28 11.94 -4.68
N GLU A 373 -36.10 11.56 -5.95
CA GLU A 373 -36.20 12.44 -7.11
C GLU A 373 -37.61 13.03 -7.33
N THR A 374 -38.65 12.46 -6.71
CA THR A 374 -40.01 13.05 -6.77
C THR A 374 -40.14 14.39 -6.05
N GLY A 375 -39.21 14.71 -5.14
CA GLY A 375 -39.30 15.88 -4.25
C GLY A 375 -40.34 15.75 -3.13
N GLN A 376 -41.05 14.62 -3.02
CA GLN A 376 -42.06 14.40 -1.98
C GLN A 376 -41.47 13.85 -0.67
N ILE A 377 -40.25 13.29 -0.72
CA ILE A 377 -39.56 12.80 0.47
C ILE A 377 -38.94 13.98 1.23
N VAL A 378 -39.45 14.26 2.43
CA VAL A 378 -39.03 15.42 3.25
C VAL A 378 -37.98 15.08 4.31
N CYS A 379 -37.83 13.80 4.63
CA CYS A 379 -36.79 13.29 5.50
C CYS A 379 -36.51 11.84 5.14
N SER A 380 -35.23 11.49 5.03
CA SER A 380 -34.79 10.10 4.83
C SER A 380 -34.28 9.52 6.14
N VAL A 381 -34.96 8.51 6.66
CA VAL A 381 -34.52 7.72 7.81
C VAL A 381 -33.80 6.49 7.31
N HIS A 382 -32.50 6.37 7.58
CA HIS A 382 -31.72 5.25 7.07
C HIS A 382 -30.61 4.84 8.03
N HIS A 383 -30.06 3.65 7.82
CA HIS A 383 -28.98 3.15 8.67
C HIS A 383 -27.66 3.89 8.48
N GLY A 384 -27.42 4.55 7.35
CA GLY A 384 -26.18 5.31 7.10
C GLY A 384 -25.22 4.64 6.14
N GLY A 385 -25.62 3.58 5.46
CA GLY A 385 -24.86 3.00 4.36
C GLY A 385 -24.63 4.00 3.22
N ALA A 386 -23.49 3.86 2.54
CA ALA A 386 -23.01 4.83 1.55
C ALA A 386 -24.04 5.20 0.47
N ASN A 387 -24.76 4.23 -0.11
CA ASN A 387 -25.75 4.54 -1.16
C ASN A 387 -26.87 5.46 -0.63
N SER A 388 -27.54 5.08 0.46
CA SER A 388 -28.64 5.89 1.02
C SER A 388 -28.17 7.27 1.49
N TRP A 389 -26.94 7.36 2.02
CA TRP A 389 -26.29 8.63 2.35
C TRP A 389 -26.17 9.54 1.13
N TYR A 390 -25.60 9.03 0.04
CA TYR A 390 -25.36 9.80 -1.18
C TYR A 390 -26.64 10.11 -1.97
N GLU A 391 -27.57 9.17 -2.05
CA GLU A 391 -28.88 9.34 -2.72
C GLU A 391 -29.66 10.50 -2.09
N ALA A 392 -29.72 10.57 -0.76
CA ALA A 392 -30.43 11.64 -0.07
C ALA A 392 -29.73 13.02 -0.23
N ILE A 393 -28.40 13.09 -0.14
CA ILE A 393 -27.64 14.34 -0.31
C ILE A 393 -27.77 14.87 -1.74
N GLN A 394 -27.68 14.00 -2.75
CA GLN A 394 -27.84 14.42 -4.16
C GLN A 394 -29.25 14.97 -4.46
N ASN A 395 -30.24 14.62 -3.64
CA ASN A 395 -31.60 15.11 -3.74
C ASN A 395 -31.94 16.22 -2.71
N GLY A 396 -30.96 16.69 -1.93
CA GLY A 396 -31.17 17.75 -0.95
C GLY A 396 -32.11 17.37 0.21
N VAL A 397 -32.20 16.08 0.54
CA VAL A 397 -33.13 15.55 1.55
C VAL A 397 -32.43 15.43 2.91
N PRO A 398 -32.96 16.05 3.99
CA PRO A 398 -32.43 15.90 5.34
C PRO A 398 -32.50 14.47 5.89
N HIS A 399 -31.61 14.17 6.84
CA HIS A 399 -31.41 12.80 7.35
C HIS A 399 -31.82 12.62 8.80
N VAL A 400 -32.36 11.44 9.12
CA VAL A 400 -32.26 10.84 10.46
C VAL A 400 -31.53 9.51 10.31
N ILE A 401 -30.32 9.43 10.84
CA ILE A 401 -29.46 8.27 10.63
C ILE A 401 -29.49 7.38 11.88
N LEU A 402 -29.82 6.11 11.67
CA LEU A 402 -29.92 5.07 12.70
C LEU A 402 -28.82 4.01 12.49
N PRO A 403 -27.53 4.34 12.71
CA PRO A 403 -26.44 3.43 12.43
C PRO A 403 -26.41 2.22 13.36
N ALA A 404 -25.94 1.12 12.78
CA ALA A 404 -25.77 -0.15 13.49
C ALA A 404 -24.40 -0.83 13.25
N TRP A 405 -23.59 -0.35 12.31
CA TRP A 405 -22.24 -0.89 12.06
C TRP A 405 -21.31 0.09 11.34
N GLN A 406 -20.01 -0.10 11.53
CA GLN A 406 -18.88 0.41 10.75
C GLN A 406 -19.02 1.87 10.28
N ASP A 407 -18.98 2.07 8.96
CA ASP A 407 -19.02 3.34 8.24
C ASP A 407 -20.33 4.10 8.45
N CYS A 408 -21.41 3.39 8.78
CA CYS A 408 -22.70 4.01 9.07
C CYS A 408 -22.60 4.99 10.25
N TYR A 409 -21.79 4.65 11.26
CA TYR A 409 -21.53 5.51 12.40
C TYR A 409 -20.84 6.82 12.00
N GLU A 410 -19.97 6.76 11.01
CA GLU A 410 -19.29 7.95 10.50
C GLU A 410 -20.26 8.85 9.76
N ASN A 411 -21.11 8.29 8.90
CA ASN A 411 -22.10 9.06 8.14
C ASN A 411 -23.14 9.71 9.09
N ALA A 412 -23.51 9.04 10.17
CA ALA A 412 -24.34 9.64 11.22
C ALA A 412 -23.66 10.84 11.89
N ALA A 413 -22.37 10.73 12.21
CA ALA A 413 -21.59 11.86 12.75
C ALA A 413 -21.40 12.99 11.71
N ARG A 414 -21.21 12.65 10.42
CA ARG A 414 -21.11 13.62 9.32
C ARG A 414 -22.40 14.39 9.12
N ALA A 415 -23.56 13.74 9.23
CA ALA A 415 -24.85 14.40 9.13
C ALA A 415 -24.99 15.56 10.13
N GLU A 416 -24.59 15.31 11.39
CA GLU A 416 -24.62 16.34 12.44
C GLU A 416 -23.57 17.43 12.19
N TRP A 417 -22.36 17.06 11.77
CA TRP A 417 -21.28 18.01 11.49
C TRP A 417 -21.60 18.95 10.31
N LEU A 418 -22.19 18.41 9.25
CA LEU A 418 -22.62 19.17 8.07
C LEU A 418 -23.92 19.94 8.31
N GLY A 419 -24.65 19.65 9.39
CA GLY A 419 -25.94 20.26 9.70
C GLY A 419 -27.06 19.83 8.75
N ILE A 420 -26.98 18.62 8.18
CA ILE A 420 -27.97 18.07 7.25
C ILE A 420 -28.84 16.96 7.86
N GLY A 421 -28.55 16.55 9.09
CA GLY A 421 -29.36 15.55 9.76
C GLY A 421 -28.96 15.29 11.20
N VAL A 422 -29.59 14.26 11.77
CA VAL A 422 -29.44 13.87 13.18
C VAL A 422 -29.04 12.41 13.30
N TYR A 423 -28.10 12.12 14.18
CA TYR A 423 -27.80 10.77 14.63
C TYR A 423 -28.88 10.31 15.62
N GLY A 424 -29.82 9.50 15.16
CA GLY A 424 -31.11 9.24 15.80
C GLY A 424 -31.19 8.09 16.81
N ASN A 425 -30.11 7.32 17.03
CA ASN A 425 -30.05 6.25 18.04
C ASN A 425 -28.72 6.25 18.81
N LYS A 426 -28.09 7.41 19.00
CA LYS A 426 -26.76 7.53 19.60
C LYS A 426 -26.67 6.90 21.00
N THR A 427 -27.75 6.92 21.79
CA THR A 427 -27.76 6.32 23.15
C THR A 427 -27.98 4.81 23.18
N ARG A 428 -28.49 4.23 22.09
CA ARG A 428 -28.90 2.83 22.02
C ARG A 428 -28.23 2.03 20.91
N ALA A 429 -27.45 2.66 20.04
CA ALA A 429 -26.84 1.99 18.89
C ALA A 429 -26.04 0.72 19.32
N PRO A 430 -26.20 -0.41 18.60
CA PRO A 430 -26.87 -0.53 17.31
C PRO A 430 -28.41 -0.66 17.40
N ASP A 431 -28.98 -0.79 18.60
CA ASP A 431 -30.44 -0.80 18.78
C ASP A 431 -31.05 0.59 18.60
N ILE A 432 -32.38 0.67 18.57
CA ILE A 432 -33.15 1.90 18.37
C ILE A 432 -34.14 2.04 19.54
N SER A 433 -34.24 3.26 20.09
CA SER A 433 -35.34 3.64 20.99
C SER A 433 -36.34 4.50 20.24
N GLY A 434 -37.63 4.19 20.37
CA GLY A 434 -38.70 4.95 19.76
C GLY A 434 -38.71 6.41 20.19
N LYS A 435 -38.41 6.67 21.47
CA LYS A 435 -38.32 8.02 22.03
C LYS A 435 -37.19 8.85 21.41
N GLU A 436 -36.01 8.23 21.22
CA GLU A 436 -34.86 8.92 20.62
C GLU A 436 -35.10 9.19 19.13
N MET A 437 -35.60 8.19 18.41
CA MET A 437 -35.96 8.30 16.99
C MET A 437 -37.04 9.36 16.75
N SER A 438 -38.12 9.36 17.55
CA SER A 438 -39.19 10.36 17.47
C SER A 438 -38.65 11.77 17.69
N LYS A 439 -37.81 11.97 18.71
CA LYS A 439 -37.15 13.27 18.96
C LYS A 439 -36.26 13.71 17.79
N ALA A 440 -35.55 12.77 17.15
CA ALA A 440 -34.73 13.08 15.98
C ALA A 440 -35.59 13.55 14.80
N LEU A 441 -36.70 12.86 14.51
CA LEU A 441 -37.66 13.26 13.48
C LEU A 441 -38.28 14.64 13.78
N ILE A 442 -38.74 14.87 15.00
CA ILE A 442 -39.27 16.17 15.44
C ILE A 442 -38.20 17.25 15.32
N LYS A 443 -36.94 16.97 15.64
CA LYS A 443 -35.85 17.95 15.53
C LYS A 443 -35.58 18.32 14.07
N VAL A 444 -35.54 17.35 13.17
CA VAL A 444 -35.27 17.59 11.74
C VAL A 444 -36.44 18.32 11.08
N LEU A 445 -37.67 17.80 11.25
CA LEU A 445 -38.85 18.36 10.60
C LEU A 445 -39.42 19.60 11.32
N GLY A 446 -39.18 19.76 12.61
CA GLY A 446 -39.50 20.99 13.35
C GLY A 446 -38.56 22.16 13.03
N ASN A 447 -37.33 21.89 12.57
CA ASN A 447 -36.37 22.90 12.10
C ASN A 447 -36.08 22.74 10.60
N ARG A 448 -37.09 22.33 9.83
CA ARG A 448 -36.95 21.84 8.45
C ARG A 448 -36.20 22.80 7.55
N GLU A 449 -36.46 24.10 7.65
CA GLU A 449 -35.83 25.12 6.81
C GLU A 449 -34.30 25.14 6.95
N SER A 450 -33.78 25.04 8.19
CA SER A 450 -32.34 25.05 8.45
C SER A 450 -31.64 23.84 7.82
N TYR A 451 -32.17 22.63 8.04
CA TYR A 451 -31.61 21.40 7.48
C TYR A 451 -31.75 21.35 5.95
N LEU A 452 -32.89 21.80 5.40
CA LEU A 452 -33.10 21.87 3.95
C LEU A 452 -32.11 22.82 3.28
N ASN A 453 -31.89 24.01 3.85
CA ASN A 453 -30.96 24.97 3.27
C ASN A 453 -29.53 24.40 3.20
N LYS A 454 -29.09 23.72 4.26
CA LYS A 454 -27.80 23.03 4.28
C LYS A 454 -27.72 21.86 3.30
N ALA A 455 -28.78 21.05 3.22
CA ALA A 455 -28.82 19.93 2.28
C ALA A 455 -28.83 20.43 0.82
N ALA A 456 -29.53 21.52 0.52
CA ALA A 456 -29.57 22.15 -0.80
C ALA A 456 -28.21 22.77 -1.21
N GLU A 457 -27.44 23.33 -0.27
CA GLU A 457 -26.07 23.78 -0.52
C GLU A 457 -25.17 22.62 -1.00
N LEU A 458 -25.26 21.47 -0.34
CA LEU A 458 -24.47 20.28 -0.70
C LEU A 458 -24.98 19.60 -1.98
N GLN A 459 -26.29 19.56 -2.19
CA GLN A 459 -26.91 19.08 -3.44
C GLN A 459 -26.31 19.78 -4.66
N LYS A 460 -26.18 21.12 -4.61
CA LYS A 460 -25.59 21.91 -5.71
C LYS A 460 -24.15 21.49 -6.00
N LEU A 461 -23.38 21.06 -5.00
CA LEU A 461 -22.02 20.55 -5.20
C LEU A 461 -22.04 19.18 -5.88
N CYS A 462 -22.92 18.27 -5.45
CA CYS A 462 -23.10 16.95 -6.07
C CYS A 462 -23.55 17.04 -7.53
N GLN A 463 -24.31 18.08 -7.90
CA GLN A 463 -24.82 18.28 -9.27
C GLN A 463 -23.83 18.98 -10.22
N LYS A 464 -22.66 19.45 -9.76
CA LYS A 464 -21.66 20.10 -10.64
C LYS A 464 -21.15 19.15 -11.73
N LYS A 465 -20.88 17.91 -11.35
CA LYS A 465 -20.52 16.81 -12.24
C LYS A 465 -20.87 15.52 -11.54
N GLU A 466 -21.69 14.70 -12.17
CA GLU A 466 -22.07 13.43 -11.59
C GLU A 466 -20.87 12.48 -11.49
N GLY A 467 -20.79 11.74 -10.39
CA GLY A 467 -19.61 10.93 -10.13
C GLY A 467 -19.45 9.72 -11.02
N ARG A 468 -20.55 9.17 -11.54
CA ARG A 468 -20.49 8.09 -12.54
C ARG A 468 -19.78 8.54 -13.82
N ILE A 469 -20.04 9.78 -14.27
CA ILE A 469 -19.38 10.41 -15.42
C ILE A 469 -17.89 10.56 -15.16
N GLN A 470 -17.53 11.16 -14.03
CA GLN A 470 -16.12 11.36 -13.69
C GLN A 470 -15.36 10.03 -13.54
N ALA A 471 -15.98 9.02 -12.93
CA ALA A 471 -15.38 7.69 -12.79
C ALA A 471 -15.19 6.99 -14.14
N ALA A 472 -16.21 7.02 -15.02
CA ALA A 472 -16.16 6.42 -16.34
C ALA A 472 -15.11 7.07 -17.24
N GLU A 473 -15.00 8.41 -17.25
CA GLU A 473 -13.95 9.13 -17.98
C GLU A 473 -12.56 8.69 -17.53
N ARG A 474 -12.31 8.59 -16.23
CA ARG A 474 -11.01 8.17 -15.68
C ARG A 474 -10.66 6.74 -16.05
N ILE A 475 -11.65 5.85 -16.06
CA ILE A 475 -11.50 4.45 -16.47
C ILE A 475 -11.20 4.37 -17.96
N ALA A 476 -11.98 5.05 -18.81
CA ALA A 476 -11.78 5.07 -20.26
C ALA A 476 -10.40 5.65 -20.63
N ASP A 477 -10.00 6.76 -20.00
CA ASP A 477 -8.71 7.42 -20.21
C ASP A 477 -7.52 6.51 -19.91
N LEU A 478 -7.62 5.72 -18.84
CA LEU A 478 -6.57 4.79 -18.42
C LEU A 478 -6.60 3.50 -19.24
N ALA A 479 -7.78 3.01 -19.61
CA ALA A 479 -7.93 1.85 -20.48
C ALA A 479 -7.36 2.11 -21.89
N ALA A 480 -7.52 3.34 -22.40
CA ALA A 480 -6.94 3.75 -23.68
C ALA A 480 -5.42 3.95 -23.61
N ARG A 481 -4.85 4.19 -22.42
CA ARG A 481 -3.42 4.49 -22.21
C ARG A 481 -2.87 3.78 -20.98
N PRO A 482 -2.87 2.44 -20.95
CA PRO A 482 -2.47 1.66 -19.78
C PRO A 482 -0.97 1.81 -19.46
N ASP A 483 -0.18 2.31 -20.41
CA ASP A 483 1.25 2.61 -20.32
C ASP A 483 1.56 3.88 -19.52
N LYS A 484 0.62 4.83 -19.40
CA LYS A 484 0.80 6.04 -18.60
C LYS A 484 0.81 5.69 -17.12
N SER A 485 2.02 5.67 -16.55
CA SER A 485 2.23 5.37 -15.13
C SER A 485 1.51 6.34 -14.21
N MET A 486 0.74 5.81 -13.25
CA MET A 486 0.09 6.57 -12.18
C MET A 486 1.09 7.15 -11.15
N ILE A 487 2.36 6.73 -11.16
CA ILE A 487 3.39 7.26 -10.26
C ILE A 487 4.30 8.21 -11.02
N ALA A 488 4.45 9.42 -10.49
CA ALA A 488 5.54 10.31 -10.88
C ALA A 488 6.88 9.70 -10.44
N VAL A 489 7.50 8.94 -11.35
CA VAL A 489 8.85 8.41 -11.17
C VAL A 489 9.80 9.38 -11.87
N PRO A 490 10.86 9.86 -11.20
CA PRO A 490 11.88 10.68 -11.86
C PRO A 490 12.50 9.88 -13.00
N GLU A 491 12.35 10.32 -14.25
CA GLU A 491 13.02 9.67 -15.37
C GLU A 491 14.49 10.12 -15.44
N PRO A 492 15.42 9.25 -15.87
CA PRO A 492 16.79 9.65 -16.14
C PRO A 492 16.81 10.77 -17.19
N LYS A 493 17.46 11.89 -16.90
CA LYS A 493 17.71 12.92 -17.92
C LYS A 493 18.84 12.40 -18.82
N GLU A 494 18.57 12.21 -20.10
CA GLU A 494 19.57 11.74 -21.08
C GLU A 494 20.71 12.77 -21.28
N ASP A 495 20.41 14.06 -21.12
CA ASP A 495 21.36 15.18 -21.33
C ASP A 495 21.68 15.96 -20.04
N ASP A 496 22.05 15.27 -18.95
CA ASP A 496 22.60 15.99 -17.79
C ASP A 496 24.03 16.46 -18.10
N PRO A 497 24.33 17.78 -18.12
CA PRO A 497 25.64 18.31 -18.50
C PRO A 497 26.77 17.91 -17.52
N ARG A 498 26.42 17.31 -16.37
CA ARG A 498 27.37 16.78 -15.40
C ARG A 498 27.86 15.37 -15.76
N ILE A 499 27.17 14.65 -16.64
CA ILE A 499 27.56 13.29 -17.06
C ILE A 499 28.55 13.38 -18.21
N VAL A 500 29.70 12.74 -18.05
CA VAL A 500 30.78 12.68 -19.04
C VAL A 500 30.88 11.25 -19.57
N ARG A 501 30.98 11.12 -20.89
CA ARG A 501 31.24 9.85 -21.57
C ARG A 501 32.73 9.63 -21.76
N ILE A 502 33.17 8.41 -21.51
CA ILE A 502 34.53 7.94 -21.76
C ILE A 502 34.42 6.73 -22.67
N ASP A 503 35.15 6.76 -23.78
CA ASP A 503 35.26 5.65 -24.71
C ASP A 503 36.62 4.98 -24.56
N ASN A 504 36.64 3.66 -24.70
CA ASN A 504 37.89 2.91 -24.82
C ASN A 504 38.20 2.61 -26.31
N GLY A 505 39.41 2.11 -26.58
CA GLY A 505 39.84 1.70 -27.93
C GLY A 505 39.00 0.57 -28.56
N SER A 506 38.14 -0.12 -27.80
CA SER A 506 37.22 -1.17 -28.26
C SER A 506 35.78 -0.70 -28.52
N LYS A 507 35.53 0.62 -28.58
CA LYS A 507 34.20 1.25 -28.78
C LYS A 507 33.18 0.97 -27.67
N ALA A 508 33.60 0.52 -26.49
CA ALA A 508 32.75 0.50 -25.31
C ALA A 508 32.75 1.88 -24.65
N THR A 509 31.58 2.33 -24.20
CA THR A 509 31.38 3.63 -23.56
C THR A 509 31.00 3.44 -22.10
N LEU A 510 31.58 4.25 -21.22
CA LEU A 510 31.18 4.43 -19.83
C LEU A 510 30.74 5.87 -19.57
N GLU A 511 29.79 6.03 -18.67
CA GLU A 511 29.35 7.34 -18.19
C GLU A 511 29.75 7.54 -16.73
N THR A 512 30.24 8.73 -16.40
CA THR A 512 30.64 9.13 -15.03
C THR A 512 30.27 10.58 -14.75
N ILE A 513 30.32 11.00 -13.49
CA ILE A 513 30.09 12.40 -13.12
C ILE A 513 31.38 13.20 -13.26
N SER A 514 31.30 14.35 -13.94
CA SER A 514 32.31 15.40 -13.99
C SER A 514 32.71 15.80 -12.57
N SER A 515 33.92 15.43 -12.15
CA SER A 515 34.46 15.94 -10.89
C SER A 515 35.07 17.31 -11.13
N SER A 516 34.60 18.33 -10.40
CA SER A 516 35.18 19.68 -10.38
C SER A 516 36.59 19.74 -9.71
N ALA A 517 37.22 18.59 -9.47
CA ALA A 517 38.44 18.48 -8.70
C ALA A 517 39.50 17.69 -9.45
N ASN A 518 40.02 18.26 -10.53
CA ASN A 518 41.35 17.90 -11.04
C ASN A 518 42.03 19.05 -11.77
N THR A 519 42.09 20.22 -11.14
CA THR A 519 43.22 21.12 -11.38
C THR A 519 44.44 20.48 -10.72
N LYS A 520 45.55 20.32 -11.48
CA LYS A 520 46.86 19.85 -11.01
C LYS A 520 47.48 20.82 -9.99
N THR A 521 46.81 21.06 -8.87
CA THR A 521 47.34 21.83 -7.74
C THR A 521 47.97 20.88 -6.75
N THR A 522 49.23 21.10 -6.42
CA THR A 522 49.98 20.36 -5.40
C THR A 522 49.22 20.42 -4.07
N LYS A 523 48.62 19.30 -3.64
CA LYS A 523 47.86 19.25 -2.38
C LYS A 523 48.77 19.61 -1.21
N SER A 524 48.36 20.58 -0.39
CA SER A 524 49.03 20.97 0.87
C SER A 524 49.27 19.76 1.79
N ILE A 525 50.36 19.81 2.55
CA ILE A 525 50.76 18.78 3.53
C ILE A 525 49.63 18.51 4.53
N PHE A 526 48.97 19.56 5.03
CA PHE A 526 47.84 19.43 5.97
C PHE A 526 46.68 18.64 5.36
N ARG A 527 46.38 18.85 4.08
CA ARG A 527 45.33 18.10 3.38
C ARG A 527 45.71 16.63 3.22
N ARG A 528 46.97 16.33 2.88
CA ARG A 528 47.46 14.94 2.79
C ARG A 528 47.41 14.21 4.14
N LEU A 529 47.77 14.90 5.23
CA LEU A 529 47.66 14.36 6.58
C LEU A 529 46.20 14.10 6.97
N ALA A 530 45.30 15.05 6.70
CA ALA A 530 43.87 14.88 6.96
C ALA A 530 43.28 13.70 6.18
N GLU A 531 43.67 13.51 4.91
CA GLU A 531 43.27 12.34 4.12
C GLU A 531 43.76 11.04 4.76
N ILE A 532 45.04 10.97 5.17
CA ILE A 532 45.62 9.78 5.83
C ILE A 532 44.89 9.48 7.14
N LEU A 533 44.64 10.48 7.99
CA LEU A 533 43.91 10.32 9.25
C LEU A 533 42.48 9.85 9.00
N ALA A 534 41.78 10.44 8.02
CA ALA A 534 40.43 10.07 7.64
C ALA A 534 40.34 8.60 7.19
N VAL A 535 41.19 8.18 6.24
CA VAL A 535 41.15 6.79 5.75
C VAL A 535 41.60 5.80 6.82
N THR A 536 42.58 6.16 7.66
CA THR A 536 42.99 5.32 8.79
C THR A 536 41.84 5.14 9.77
N PHE A 537 41.12 6.22 10.13
CA PHE A 537 39.94 6.13 10.97
C PHE A 537 38.85 5.26 10.33
N ILE A 538 38.56 5.43 9.04
CA ILE A 538 37.55 4.63 8.32
C ILE A 538 37.95 3.14 8.30
N SER A 539 39.21 2.81 8.01
CA SER A 539 39.69 1.42 7.99
C SER A 539 39.68 0.78 9.37
N ASN A 540 39.83 1.57 10.45
CA ASN A 540 39.86 1.08 11.83
C ASN A 540 38.55 1.30 12.60
N SER A 541 37.51 1.85 11.96
CA SER A 541 36.25 2.22 12.66
C SER A 541 35.55 1.00 13.25
N TRP A 542 35.72 -0.18 12.64
CA TRP A 542 35.17 -1.45 13.12
C TRP A 542 35.76 -1.87 14.47
N LEU A 543 36.92 -1.33 14.86
CA LEU A 543 37.57 -1.59 16.14
C LEU A 543 37.44 -0.39 17.09
N VAL A 544 37.69 0.82 16.61
CA VAL A 544 37.73 2.05 17.43
C VAL A 544 36.35 2.41 17.99
N LEU A 545 35.29 2.36 17.16
CA LEU A 545 33.95 2.74 17.60
C LEU A 545 33.37 1.79 18.65
N PRO A 546 33.50 0.45 18.50
CA PRO A 546 33.08 -0.47 19.55
C PRO A 546 33.81 -0.25 20.88
N LEU A 547 35.14 -0.08 20.84
CA LEU A 547 35.94 0.17 22.04
C LEU A 547 35.45 1.45 22.75
N ALA A 548 35.26 2.54 22.00
CA ALA A 548 34.69 3.77 22.53
C ALA A 548 33.28 3.53 23.11
N GLY A 549 32.42 2.81 22.40
CA GLY A 549 31.05 2.53 22.83
C GLY A 549 30.95 1.70 24.11
N TYR A 550 31.77 0.67 24.25
CA TYR A 550 31.85 -0.12 25.49
C TYR A 550 32.52 0.66 26.63
N SER A 551 33.52 1.51 26.33
CA SER A 551 34.17 2.35 27.35
C SER A 551 33.21 3.34 28.03
N LEU A 552 32.06 3.68 27.40
CA LEU A 552 31.01 4.50 28.03
C LEU A 552 30.45 3.86 29.31
N LEU A 553 30.57 2.55 29.50
CA LEU A 553 30.22 1.86 30.75
C LEU A 553 31.13 2.24 31.91
N LEU A 554 32.33 2.75 31.63
CA LEU A 554 33.28 3.22 32.64
C LEU A 554 32.95 4.64 33.13
N VAL A 555 32.07 5.37 32.45
CA VAL A 555 31.69 6.75 32.80
C VAL A 555 30.49 6.75 33.75
N PRO A 556 30.64 7.12 35.04
CA PRO A 556 29.62 6.92 36.07
C PRO A 556 28.24 7.52 35.75
N HIS A 557 28.21 8.71 35.15
CA HIS A 557 26.97 9.45 34.88
C HIS A 557 26.14 8.89 33.72
N ILE A 558 26.73 8.12 32.80
CA ILE A 558 26.03 7.58 31.62
C ILE A 558 25.97 6.06 31.57
N ARG A 559 26.64 5.35 32.49
CA ARG A 559 26.76 3.87 32.46
C ARG A 559 25.42 3.15 32.39
N ILE A 560 24.38 3.64 33.08
CA ILE A 560 23.04 3.02 33.07
C ILE A 560 22.39 3.18 31.69
N LEU A 561 22.44 4.38 31.11
CA LEU A 561 21.94 4.64 29.76
C LEU A 561 22.72 3.83 28.71
N ALA A 562 24.04 3.76 28.83
CA ALA A 562 24.89 2.94 27.96
C ALA A 562 24.56 1.44 28.06
N LEU A 563 24.33 0.94 29.28
CA LEU A 563 23.93 -0.45 29.50
C LEU A 563 22.55 -0.76 28.88
N LEU A 564 21.55 0.09 29.12
CA LEU A 564 20.22 -0.05 28.51
C LEU A 564 20.29 -0.01 26.98
N TYR A 565 21.09 0.91 26.44
CA TYR A 565 21.35 1.00 25.00
C TYR A 565 22.01 -0.28 24.47
N ILE A 566 23.06 -0.80 25.12
CA ILE A 566 23.74 -2.04 24.72
C ILE A 566 22.78 -3.25 24.76
N ILE A 567 21.98 -3.38 25.83
CA ILE A 567 20.96 -4.43 25.95
C ILE A 567 19.94 -4.30 24.82
N HIS A 568 19.44 -3.10 24.56
CA HIS A 568 18.50 -2.84 23.48
C HIS A 568 19.06 -3.26 22.12
N ILE A 569 20.28 -2.84 21.77
CA ILE A 569 20.86 -3.14 20.46
C ILE A 569 21.21 -4.63 20.29
N LYS A 570 21.56 -5.33 21.37
CA LYS A 570 21.93 -6.75 21.32
C LYS A 570 20.72 -7.68 21.26
N PHE A 571 19.67 -7.39 22.02
CA PHE A 571 18.58 -8.35 22.24
C PHE A 571 17.24 -7.95 21.62
N PHE A 572 16.98 -6.65 21.38
CA PHE A 572 15.65 -6.17 20.99
C PHE A 572 15.61 -5.49 19.61
N SER A 573 16.68 -4.82 19.20
CA SER A 573 16.70 -4.01 17.97
C SER A 573 16.88 -4.87 16.70
N ASN A 574 15.83 -4.94 15.88
CA ASN A 574 15.88 -5.50 14.51
C ASN A 574 15.99 -4.43 13.41
N ALA A 575 16.40 -3.20 13.75
CA ALA A 575 16.44 -2.07 12.80
C ALA A 575 17.32 -2.31 11.56
N HIS A 576 18.34 -3.16 11.65
CA HIS A 576 19.25 -3.49 10.54
C HIS A 576 18.66 -4.51 9.55
N LYS A 577 17.49 -5.07 9.85
CA LYS A 577 16.75 -6.00 8.98
C LYS A 577 15.57 -5.33 8.27
N THR A 578 15.32 -4.06 8.54
CA THR A 578 14.18 -3.32 7.98
C THR A 578 14.68 -2.10 7.21
N THR A 579 13.79 -1.48 6.44
CA THR A 579 14.07 -0.22 5.73
C THR A 579 14.17 0.93 6.74
N SER A 580 15.30 1.01 7.46
CA SER A 580 15.57 2.05 8.46
C SER A 580 15.60 3.45 7.82
N ARG A 581 15.04 4.45 8.51
CA ARG A 581 15.03 5.86 8.08
C ARG A 581 16.30 6.63 8.46
N SER A 582 17.29 5.96 9.04
CA SER A 582 18.45 6.61 9.69
C SER A 582 19.58 7.03 8.73
N ARG A 583 19.42 6.84 7.41
CA ARG A 583 20.39 7.28 6.39
C ARG A 583 20.51 8.80 6.39
N SER A 584 21.73 9.33 6.57
CA SER A 584 22.00 10.77 6.62
C SER A 584 22.72 11.24 5.36
N LYS A 585 22.05 12.08 4.56
CA LYS A 585 22.67 12.71 3.37
C LYS A 585 23.82 13.64 3.76
N TRP A 586 23.64 14.40 4.85
CA TRP A 586 24.68 15.27 5.40
C TRP A 586 25.93 14.48 5.78
N PHE A 587 25.77 13.33 6.46
CA PHE A 587 26.92 12.53 6.87
C PHE A 587 27.66 11.95 5.67
N ARG A 588 26.94 11.42 4.68
CA ARG A 588 27.49 10.76 3.47
C ARG A 588 28.17 11.73 2.49
N SER A 589 27.83 13.01 2.56
CA SER A 589 28.45 14.10 1.77
C SER A 589 29.46 14.94 2.55
N SER A 590 29.75 14.56 3.81
CA SER A 590 30.65 15.32 4.70
C SER A 590 32.11 15.34 4.22
N ALA A 591 32.89 16.27 4.80
CA ALA A 591 34.32 16.42 4.52
C ALA A 591 35.11 15.11 4.72
N LEU A 592 34.70 14.25 5.66
CA LEU A 592 35.31 12.94 5.89
C LEU A 592 35.29 12.08 4.61
N TRP A 593 34.15 12.01 3.92
CA TRP A 593 34.01 11.22 2.70
C TRP A 593 34.64 11.89 1.48
N GLN A 594 34.68 13.24 1.44
CA GLN A 594 35.45 13.97 0.44
C GLN A 594 36.96 13.67 0.56
N LEU A 595 37.48 13.60 1.79
CA LEU A 595 38.88 13.22 2.05
C LEU A 595 39.13 11.76 1.66
N HIS A 596 38.19 10.85 1.95
CA HIS A 596 38.27 9.44 1.53
C HIS A 596 38.31 9.28 0.00
N ALA A 597 37.39 9.93 -0.72
CA ALA A 597 37.37 9.91 -2.19
C ALA A 597 38.61 10.57 -2.81
N SER A 598 39.10 11.65 -2.20
CA SER A 598 40.34 12.35 -2.60
C SER A 598 41.61 11.56 -2.29
N TYR A 599 41.59 10.67 -1.28
CA TYR A 599 42.71 9.79 -0.95
C TYR A 599 42.90 8.72 -2.04
N PHE A 600 41.82 8.02 -2.42
CA PHE A 600 41.81 6.92 -3.40
C PHE A 600 41.40 7.31 -4.84
N PRO A 601 41.46 8.59 -5.21
CA PRO A 601 40.72 9.13 -6.37
C PRO A 601 39.50 8.31 -6.85
N ILE A 602 38.48 8.14 -6.01
CA ILE A 602 37.36 7.22 -6.31
C ILE A 602 36.52 7.77 -7.45
N LYS A 603 36.30 6.96 -8.49
CA LYS A 603 35.39 7.26 -9.60
C LYS A 603 34.38 6.13 -9.79
N LEU A 604 33.13 6.51 -10.04
CA LEU A 604 32.02 5.61 -10.33
C LEU A 604 31.61 5.76 -11.79
N TYR A 605 31.48 4.63 -12.47
CA TYR A 605 31.09 4.55 -13.88
C TYR A 605 29.86 3.67 -14.05
N ARG A 606 29.00 4.00 -15.02
CA ARG A 606 27.90 3.14 -15.46
C ARG A 606 28.06 2.75 -16.92
N SER A 607 27.79 1.48 -17.24
CA SER A 607 27.75 0.95 -18.61
C SER A 607 26.38 1.14 -19.28
N ALA A 608 25.33 1.35 -18.50
CA ALA A 608 23.97 1.61 -18.99
C ALA A 608 23.15 2.41 -17.95
N PRO A 609 22.16 3.21 -18.38
CA PRO A 609 21.19 3.79 -17.48
C PRO A 609 20.34 2.68 -16.83
N LEU A 610 19.95 2.90 -15.58
CA LEU A 610 19.06 2.01 -14.84
C LEU A 610 17.71 2.70 -14.61
N SER A 611 16.62 2.00 -14.90
CA SER A 611 15.27 2.52 -14.72
C SER A 611 14.86 2.52 -13.25
N PRO A 612 14.43 3.65 -12.67
CA PRO A 612 13.87 3.71 -11.31
C PRO A 612 12.53 2.97 -11.17
N ARG A 613 11.96 2.45 -12.27
CA ARG A 613 10.77 1.59 -12.28
C ARG A 613 11.09 0.14 -11.93
N ARG A 614 12.38 -0.22 -11.85
CA ARG A 614 12.86 -1.55 -11.48
C ARG A 614 13.49 -1.50 -10.08
N LYS A 615 13.95 -2.65 -9.62
CA LYS A 615 14.71 -2.81 -8.39
C LYS A 615 15.91 -3.69 -8.65
N TYR A 616 16.99 -3.50 -7.90
CA TYR A 616 18.31 -4.00 -8.30
C TYR A 616 19.07 -4.67 -7.16
N VAL A 617 19.83 -5.71 -7.50
CA VAL A 617 20.87 -6.31 -6.66
C VAL A 617 22.21 -6.05 -7.31
N PHE A 618 22.96 -5.09 -6.78
CA PHE A 618 24.34 -4.83 -7.18
C PHE A 618 25.27 -5.85 -6.52
N GLY A 619 25.94 -6.67 -7.31
CA GLY A 619 26.96 -7.60 -6.82
C GLY A 619 28.36 -7.01 -7.01
N GLY A 620 28.99 -6.62 -5.91
CA GLY A 620 30.28 -5.95 -5.91
C GLY A 620 31.46 -6.90 -5.77
N HIS A 621 32.45 -6.75 -6.66
CA HIS A 621 33.68 -7.55 -6.71
C HIS A 621 34.93 -6.70 -7.01
N PRO A 622 36.11 -7.08 -6.50
CA PRO A 622 36.28 -7.97 -5.36
C PRO A 622 35.87 -7.27 -4.04
N HIS A 623 35.63 -8.04 -2.98
CA HIS A 623 35.53 -7.50 -1.61
C HIS A 623 36.85 -6.83 -1.19
N GLY A 624 38.00 -7.40 -1.57
CA GLY A 624 39.29 -7.00 -1.04
C GLY A 624 39.35 -7.08 0.48
N ILE A 625 40.28 -6.35 1.10
CA ILE A 625 40.47 -6.37 2.55
C ILE A 625 39.46 -5.48 3.29
N ALA A 626 39.07 -4.34 2.69
CA ALA A 626 38.22 -3.33 3.35
C ALA A 626 37.10 -2.72 2.47
N CYS A 627 36.89 -3.17 1.22
CA CYS A 627 35.84 -2.71 0.31
C CYS A 627 35.80 -1.18 0.09
N HIS A 628 36.93 -0.49 0.04
CA HIS A 628 36.94 0.98 0.01
C HIS A 628 36.27 1.56 -1.24
N GLY A 629 36.37 0.89 -2.39
CA GLY A 629 35.72 1.31 -3.64
C GLY A 629 34.21 1.19 -3.55
N LEU A 630 33.70 0.03 -3.10
CA LEU A 630 32.25 -0.16 -2.89
C LEU A 630 31.70 0.82 -1.84
N ILE A 631 32.44 1.05 -0.76
CA ILE A 631 32.09 2.04 0.26
C ILE A 631 31.97 3.44 -0.36
N GLY A 632 32.96 3.86 -1.15
CA GLY A 632 33.00 5.17 -1.78
C GLY A 632 31.90 5.38 -2.81
N ALA A 633 31.56 4.33 -3.57
CA ALA A 633 30.54 4.39 -4.62
C ALA A 633 29.11 4.27 -4.10
N PHE A 634 28.85 3.41 -3.11
CA PHE A 634 27.49 3.00 -2.76
C PHE A 634 27.04 3.43 -1.36
N SER A 635 27.98 3.76 -0.46
CA SER A 635 27.67 4.22 0.91
C SER A 635 28.04 5.67 1.16
N ALA A 636 28.99 6.23 0.42
CA ALA A 636 29.32 7.64 0.43
C ALA A 636 28.71 8.34 -0.80
N ASP A 637 28.54 9.66 -0.74
CA ASP A 637 28.04 10.45 -1.88
C ASP A 637 29.10 11.13 -2.79
N PRO A 638 30.43 11.18 -2.49
CA PRO A 638 31.36 11.97 -3.30
C PRO A 638 31.59 11.42 -4.72
N ALA A 639 31.25 10.14 -4.98
CA ALA A 639 31.33 9.53 -6.31
C ALA A 639 30.08 9.79 -7.19
N GLY A 640 29.06 10.47 -6.67
CA GLY A 640 27.90 10.92 -7.45
C GLY A 640 26.88 9.83 -7.80
N PHE A 641 26.62 8.87 -6.91
CA PHE A 641 25.67 7.78 -7.18
C PHE A 641 24.25 8.27 -7.48
N GLU A 642 23.75 9.24 -6.71
CA GLU A 642 22.36 9.74 -6.87
C GLU A 642 22.19 10.48 -8.21
N GLU A 643 23.24 11.14 -8.69
CA GLU A 643 23.31 11.81 -9.98
C GLU A 643 23.44 10.79 -11.13
N LEU A 644 24.26 9.76 -10.96
CA LEU A 644 24.49 8.73 -11.97
C LEU A 644 23.35 7.72 -12.07
N PHE A 645 22.56 7.52 -11.01
CA PHE A 645 21.39 6.63 -10.98
C PHE A 645 20.18 7.34 -10.37
N PRO A 646 19.61 8.33 -11.08
CA PRO A 646 18.52 9.15 -10.56
C PRO A 646 17.29 8.29 -10.23
N GLY A 647 16.68 8.59 -9.09
CA GLY A 647 15.51 7.87 -8.59
C GLY A 647 15.81 6.50 -7.95
N ILE A 648 17.05 5.99 -8.00
CA ILE A 648 17.41 4.72 -7.37
C ILE A 648 17.99 4.97 -5.98
N LYS A 649 17.35 4.40 -4.95
CA LYS A 649 17.85 4.42 -3.57
C LYS A 649 18.54 3.11 -3.24
N ASN A 650 19.87 3.13 -3.25
CA ASN A 650 20.70 1.99 -2.88
C ASN A 650 20.94 1.88 -1.36
N THR A 651 21.02 0.64 -0.86
CA THR A 651 21.43 0.28 0.50
C THR A 651 22.56 -0.74 0.43
N MET A 652 23.77 -0.37 0.86
CA MET A 652 24.89 -1.32 0.94
C MET A 652 24.73 -2.22 2.17
N LEU A 653 24.87 -3.53 1.98
CA LEU A 653 24.68 -4.53 3.02
C LEU A 653 26.01 -4.99 3.60
N VAL A 654 26.07 -5.10 4.92
CA VAL A 654 27.24 -5.54 5.68
C VAL A 654 26.83 -6.59 6.72
N LYS A 655 27.80 -7.28 7.33
CA LYS A 655 27.55 -8.38 8.28
C LYS A 655 26.64 -7.94 9.45
N ASP A 656 25.56 -8.68 9.70
CA ASP A 656 24.55 -8.39 10.75
C ASP A 656 25.17 -8.14 12.14
N ALA A 657 26.22 -8.90 12.49
CA ALA A 657 26.91 -8.77 13.78
C ALA A 657 27.48 -7.36 14.04
N MET A 658 27.75 -6.55 13.01
CA MET A 658 28.22 -5.18 13.21
C MET A 658 27.14 -4.26 13.81
N PHE A 659 25.86 -4.59 13.64
CA PHE A 659 24.73 -3.80 14.15
C PHE A 659 24.34 -4.13 15.59
N THR A 660 25.00 -5.08 16.24
CA THR A 660 24.85 -5.38 17.68
C THR A 660 26.01 -4.80 18.52
N THR A 661 26.74 -3.86 17.91
CA THR A 661 27.95 -3.25 18.46
C THR A 661 27.75 -1.75 18.67
N PRO A 662 27.99 -1.21 19.88
CA PRO A 662 27.69 0.18 20.21
C PRO A 662 28.52 1.17 19.39
N LEU A 663 27.93 2.32 19.04
CA LEU A 663 28.47 3.40 18.18
C LEU A 663 28.77 3.01 16.72
N LEU A 664 29.31 1.82 16.49
CA LEU A 664 29.51 1.26 15.14
C LEU A 664 28.16 1.14 14.43
N ARG A 665 27.12 0.65 15.11
CA ARG A 665 25.76 0.53 14.59
C ARG A 665 25.24 1.85 14.00
N GLU A 666 25.35 2.95 14.73
CA GLU A 666 24.86 4.27 14.34
C GLU A 666 25.69 4.83 13.19
N TYR A 667 27.02 4.66 13.25
CA TYR A 667 27.91 5.01 12.15
C TYR A 667 27.50 4.30 10.83
N LEU A 668 27.20 3.00 10.87
CA LEU A 668 26.74 2.25 9.69
C LEU A 668 25.37 2.73 9.22
N PHE A 669 24.43 3.01 10.13
CA PHE A 669 23.12 3.53 9.76
C PHE A 669 23.17 4.92 9.13
N TYR A 670 24.00 5.83 9.65
CA TYR A 670 24.17 7.16 9.05
C TYR A 670 24.76 7.10 7.65
N ARG A 671 25.60 6.09 7.38
CA ARG A 671 26.10 5.76 6.03
C ARG A 671 25.06 5.12 5.11
N GLY A 672 23.86 4.83 5.63
CA GLY A 672 22.80 4.17 4.87
C GLY A 672 23.03 2.68 4.64
N GLN A 673 23.78 2.02 5.52
CA GLN A 673 24.05 0.58 5.45
C GLN A 673 23.03 -0.23 6.27
N SER A 674 22.90 -1.53 5.95
CA SER A 674 22.01 -2.47 6.64
C SER A 674 22.63 -3.86 6.73
N GLY A 675 21.97 -4.79 7.44
CA GLY A 675 22.40 -6.19 7.55
C GLY A 675 22.27 -6.98 6.24
N VAL A 676 23.15 -7.95 6.02
CA VAL A 676 23.21 -8.85 4.85
C VAL A 676 22.59 -10.23 5.15
N SER A 677 21.53 -10.28 5.95
CA SER A 677 20.67 -11.47 6.05
C SER A 677 19.65 -11.52 4.92
N ARG A 678 19.21 -12.74 4.56
CA ARG A 678 18.16 -12.96 3.56
C ARG A 678 16.91 -12.13 3.85
N ASP A 679 16.46 -12.13 5.10
CA ASP A 679 15.30 -11.35 5.54
C ASP A 679 15.50 -9.85 5.29
N SER A 680 16.66 -9.30 5.66
CA SER A 680 16.99 -7.90 5.42
C SER A 680 16.92 -7.56 3.93
N CYS A 681 17.50 -8.42 3.08
CA CYS A 681 17.48 -8.22 1.63
C CYS A 681 16.06 -8.18 1.06
N ILE A 682 15.23 -9.15 1.43
CA ILE A 682 13.82 -9.20 1.02
C ILE A 682 13.09 -7.94 1.49
N GLN A 683 13.29 -7.52 2.74
CA GLN A 683 12.65 -6.32 3.30
C GLN A 683 13.02 -5.05 2.52
N HIS A 684 14.29 -4.87 2.14
CA HIS A 684 14.73 -3.72 1.34
C HIS A 684 14.22 -3.75 -0.10
N LEU A 685 14.07 -4.93 -0.70
CA LEU A 685 13.62 -5.12 -2.10
C LEU A 685 12.11 -5.26 -2.27
N THR A 686 11.34 -5.41 -1.18
CA THR A 686 9.88 -5.64 -1.24
C THR A 686 9.06 -4.65 -0.42
N ARG A 687 9.71 -3.70 0.27
CA ARG A 687 9.03 -2.65 1.04
C ARG A 687 9.51 -1.25 0.69
N GLY A 688 8.59 -0.30 0.70
CA GLY A 688 8.85 1.08 0.33
C GLY A 688 9.14 1.20 -1.17
N GLY A 689 9.87 2.25 -1.57
CA GLY A 689 10.01 2.58 -2.99
C GLY A 689 8.78 3.33 -3.51
N TYR A 690 8.79 3.67 -4.79
CA TYR A 690 7.73 4.48 -5.41
C TYR A 690 6.37 3.77 -5.41
N ASP A 691 6.36 2.44 -5.49
CA ASP A 691 5.16 1.60 -5.52
C ASP A 691 4.89 0.86 -4.19
N LEU A 692 5.63 1.18 -3.12
CA LEU A 692 5.62 0.48 -1.83
C LEU A 692 6.01 -1.02 -1.86
N ARG A 693 6.45 -1.54 -3.02
CA ARG A 693 6.89 -2.93 -3.24
C ARG A 693 8.34 -3.04 -3.74
N GLY A 694 9.11 -1.98 -3.56
CA GLY A 694 10.54 -1.93 -3.84
C GLY A 694 10.91 -1.21 -5.15
N MET A 695 9.97 -0.64 -5.91
CA MET A 695 10.30 0.15 -7.10
C MET A 695 11.28 1.29 -6.75
N GLY A 696 12.38 1.40 -7.49
CA GLY A 696 13.44 2.37 -7.24
C GLY A 696 14.34 2.01 -6.05
N LYS A 697 14.23 0.80 -5.50
CA LYS A 697 15.14 0.30 -4.46
C LYS A 697 16.27 -0.51 -5.07
N ALA A 698 17.44 -0.40 -4.47
CA ALA A 698 18.53 -1.31 -4.75
C ALA A 698 19.25 -1.73 -3.47
N ILE A 699 19.89 -2.88 -3.52
CA ILE A 699 20.83 -3.32 -2.49
C ILE A 699 22.20 -3.60 -3.13
N THR A 700 23.28 -3.36 -2.38
CA THR A 700 24.63 -3.76 -2.79
C THR A 700 25.17 -4.84 -1.85
N ILE A 701 25.61 -5.95 -2.42
CA ILE A 701 26.22 -7.06 -1.70
C ILE A 701 27.65 -7.24 -2.21
N SER A 702 28.62 -7.28 -1.32
CA SER A 702 29.95 -7.78 -1.67
C SER A 702 29.92 -9.31 -1.64
N VAL A 703 29.91 -9.92 -2.83
CA VAL A 703 29.46 -11.31 -3.01
C VAL A 703 30.47 -12.33 -2.49
N GLY A 704 31.76 -12.15 -2.79
CA GLY A 704 32.78 -13.11 -2.34
C GLY A 704 33.11 -13.02 -0.84
N GLY A 705 32.88 -11.86 -0.23
CA GLY A 705 32.95 -11.67 1.22
C GLY A 705 34.29 -12.10 1.82
N SER A 706 34.23 -12.85 2.92
CA SER A 706 35.43 -13.33 3.61
C SER A 706 36.29 -14.33 2.81
N ARG A 707 35.78 -14.91 1.71
CA ARG A 707 36.59 -15.78 0.83
C ARG A 707 37.51 -14.94 -0.04
N GLU A 708 36.95 -13.92 -0.72
CA GLU A 708 37.73 -12.94 -1.49
C GLU A 708 38.73 -12.18 -0.60
N TYR A 709 38.33 -11.83 0.63
CA TYR A 709 39.24 -11.25 1.64
C TYR A 709 40.52 -12.07 1.87
N ARG A 710 40.42 -13.41 1.90
CA ARG A 710 41.57 -14.28 2.20
C ARG A 710 42.52 -14.47 1.03
N ILE A 711 42.01 -14.34 -0.19
CA ILE A 711 42.81 -14.48 -1.41
C ILE A 711 43.26 -13.12 -1.96
N ALA A 712 42.78 -12.02 -1.39
CA ALA A 712 43.15 -10.67 -1.80
C ALA A 712 44.65 -10.44 -1.64
N ARG A 713 45.32 -10.16 -2.76
CA ARG A 713 46.75 -9.87 -2.84
C ARG A 713 46.97 -8.80 -3.90
N PRO A 714 47.96 -7.91 -3.72
CA PRO A 714 48.35 -6.98 -4.76
C PRO A 714 48.69 -7.70 -6.07
N GLY A 715 48.31 -7.11 -7.20
CA GLY A 715 48.57 -7.65 -8.53
C GLY A 715 47.63 -8.78 -8.96
N THR A 716 46.57 -9.10 -8.20
CA THR A 716 45.55 -10.08 -8.63
C THR A 716 44.14 -9.56 -8.35
N MET A 717 43.19 -9.94 -9.22
CA MET A 717 41.75 -9.74 -9.05
C MET A 717 41.06 -11.10 -9.02
N GLY A 718 41.20 -11.80 -7.90
CA GLY A 718 40.51 -13.06 -7.65
C GLY A 718 39.07 -12.83 -7.22
N ILE A 719 38.12 -13.40 -7.97
CA ILE A 719 36.67 -13.32 -7.70
C ILE A 719 36.12 -14.69 -7.32
N VAL A 720 35.26 -14.72 -6.30
CA VAL A 720 34.56 -15.92 -5.83
C VAL A 720 33.07 -15.78 -6.14
N ILE A 721 32.60 -16.47 -7.18
CA ILE A 721 31.24 -16.36 -7.71
C ILE A 721 30.58 -17.69 -8.06
N LYS A 722 31.29 -18.74 -8.51
CA LYS A 722 30.64 -19.97 -9.00
C LYS A 722 29.87 -20.69 -7.90
N ILE A 723 30.39 -20.68 -6.67
CA ILE A 723 29.68 -21.20 -5.49
C ILE A 723 28.69 -20.21 -4.83
N ARG A 724 28.60 -18.95 -5.27
CA ARG A 724 27.84 -17.88 -4.60
C ARG A 724 26.47 -17.61 -5.25
N LYS A 725 25.58 -18.61 -5.26
CA LYS A 725 24.26 -18.51 -5.90
C LYS A 725 23.17 -17.82 -5.06
N GLY A 726 23.43 -17.58 -3.77
CA GLY A 726 22.42 -17.07 -2.83
C GLY A 726 21.82 -15.70 -3.20
N PHE A 727 22.63 -14.77 -3.71
CA PHE A 727 22.14 -13.44 -4.12
C PHE A 727 21.37 -13.50 -5.45
N ILE A 728 21.67 -14.47 -6.33
CA ILE A 728 20.93 -14.74 -7.56
C ILE A 728 19.56 -15.31 -7.21
N ARG A 729 19.50 -16.32 -6.33
CA ARG A 729 18.22 -16.86 -5.82
C ARG A 729 17.36 -15.78 -5.17
N LEU A 730 17.97 -14.88 -4.40
CA LEU A 730 17.29 -13.72 -3.83
C LEU A 730 16.75 -12.75 -4.90
N ALA A 731 17.53 -12.47 -5.95
CA ALA A 731 17.10 -11.64 -7.06
C ALA A 731 15.90 -12.27 -7.80
N VAL A 732 15.95 -13.58 -8.06
CA VAL A 732 14.83 -14.36 -8.63
C VAL A 732 13.61 -14.33 -7.73
N GLU A 733 13.76 -14.55 -6.42
CA GLU A 733 12.64 -14.52 -5.48
C GLU A 733 11.96 -13.15 -5.43
N THR A 734 12.75 -12.08 -5.45
CA THR A 734 12.24 -10.72 -5.29
C THR A 734 11.83 -10.09 -6.62
N GLY A 735 12.32 -10.58 -7.76
CA GLY A 735 12.17 -9.95 -9.07
C GLY A 735 13.07 -8.72 -9.25
N ALA A 736 14.24 -8.73 -8.61
CA ALA A 736 15.23 -7.66 -8.74
C ALA A 736 16.24 -8.00 -9.83
N ASP A 737 16.59 -7.03 -10.67
CA ASP A 737 17.58 -7.22 -11.72
C ASP A 737 18.98 -7.30 -11.11
N LEU A 738 19.80 -8.21 -11.65
CA LEU A 738 21.18 -8.40 -11.20
C LEU A 738 22.07 -7.39 -11.91
N VAL A 739 22.91 -6.68 -11.16
CA VAL A 739 23.85 -5.71 -11.74
C VAL A 739 25.27 -6.03 -11.27
N PRO A 740 26.12 -6.55 -12.16
CA PRO A 740 27.52 -6.81 -11.83
C PRO A 740 28.29 -5.51 -11.59
N VAL A 741 29.16 -5.49 -10.59
CA VAL A 741 30.01 -4.33 -10.28
C VAL A 741 31.45 -4.77 -10.05
N LEU A 742 32.38 -4.16 -10.78
CA LEU A 742 33.82 -4.44 -10.69
C LEU A 742 34.59 -3.23 -10.15
N VAL A 743 35.49 -3.46 -9.20
CA VAL A 743 36.32 -2.41 -8.56
C VAL A 743 37.79 -2.63 -8.88
N PHE A 744 38.33 -1.83 -9.78
CA PHE A 744 39.76 -1.84 -10.12
C PHE A 744 40.59 -1.18 -9.00
N GLY A 745 41.75 -1.77 -8.69
CA GLY A 745 42.68 -1.32 -7.65
C GLY A 745 42.36 -1.72 -6.20
N GLU A 746 41.24 -2.42 -5.93
CA GLU A 746 40.79 -2.75 -4.57
C GLU A 746 41.74 -3.70 -3.83
N ASN A 747 42.35 -4.66 -4.52
CA ASN A 747 43.26 -5.64 -3.90
C ASN A 747 44.66 -5.09 -3.64
N ASP A 748 45.02 -3.94 -4.23
CA ASP A 748 46.34 -3.30 -4.06
C ASP A 748 46.41 -2.36 -2.85
N LEU A 749 45.32 -2.27 -2.07
CA LEU A 749 45.22 -1.36 -0.94
C LEU A 749 46.01 -1.83 0.29
N PHE A 750 46.30 -3.12 0.40
CA PHE A 750 47.01 -3.69 1.53
C PHE A 750 47.87 -4.88 1.07
N ALA A 751 48.97 -5.12 1.78
CA ALA A 751 49.82 -6.28 1.60
C ALA A 751 49.54 -7.32 2.69
N PRO A 752 49.40 -8.62 2.36
CA PRO A 752 49.27 -9.68 3.35
C PRO A 752 50.47 -9.71 4.29
N MET A 753 50.24 -9.97 5.58
CA MET A 753 51.31 -10.30 6.51
C MET A 753 51.57 -11.80 6.51
N ASP A 754 52.84 -12.18 6.42
CA ASP A 754 53.25 -13.56 6.61
C ASP A 754 53.33 -13.85 8.12
N ILE A 755 52.48 -14.75 8.61
CA ILE A 755 52.39 -15.09 10.04
C ILE A 755 52.95 -16.48 10.24
N ASN A 756 54.20 -16.53 10.71
CA ASN A 756 54.82 -17.78 11.11
C ASN A 756 54.23 -18.27 12.44
N SER A 757 53.73 -19.51 12.48
CA SER A 757 52.98 -20.10 13.61
C SER A 757 53.77 -20.21 14.92
N PHE A 758 55.10 -20.11 14.86
CA PHE A 758 56.01 -20.19 16.02
C PHE A 758 56.44 -18.82 16.58
N SER A 759 55.84 -17.71 16.15
CA SER A 759 56.17 -16.35 16.61
C SER A 759 55.14 -15.76 17.60
N VAL A 760 55.51 -14.71 18.34
CA VAL A 760 54.57 -13.92 19.18
C VAL A 760 53.37 -13.41 18.36
N LYS A 761 53.60 -13.06 17.09
CA LYS A 761 52.53 -12.67 16.15
C LYS A 761 51.60 -13.85 15.81
N GLY A 762 52.13 -15.07 15.74
CA GLY A 762 51.37 -16.30 15.58
C GLY A 762 50.47 -16.61 16.78
N LEU A 763 50.96 -16.40 18.00
CA LEU A 763 50.15 -16.54 19.23
C LEU A 763 49.01 -15.50 19.29
N ILE A 764 49.28 -14.25 18.92
CA ILE A 764 48.28 -13.19 18.83
C ILE A 764 47.23 -13.52 17.76
N ALA A 765 47.67 -13.96 16.58
CA ALA A 765 46.77 -14.38 15.51
C ALA A 765 45.88 -15.56 15.96
N TRP A 766 46.46 -16.57 16.59
CA TRP A 766 45.71 -17.72 17.13
C TRP A 766 44.67 -17.31 18.18
N ALA A 767 45.06 -16.47 19.14
CA ALA A 767 44.14 -15.96 20.17
C ALA A 767 43.00 -15.14 19.56
N TRP A 768 43.32 -14.31 18.55
CA TRP A 768 42.33 -13.51 17.84
C TRP A 768 41.38 -14.39 17.03
N GLU A 769 41.88 -15.38 16.29
CA GLU A 769 41.08 -16.34 15.53
C GLU A 769 40.12 -17.13 16.44
N LYS A 770 40.54 -17.46 17.67
CA LYS A 770 39.67 -18.06 18.69
C LYS A 770 38.60 -17.10 19.17
N ALA A 771 38.91 -15.82 19.34
CA ALA A 771 37.96 -14.80 19.78
C ALA A 771 36.91 -14.45 18.70
N VAL A 772 37.30 -14.35 17.43
CA VAL A 772 36.36 -14.05 16.32
C VAL A 772 35.76 -15.30 15.64
N GLY A 773 36.22 -16.51 16.00
CA GLY A 773 35.63 -17.77 15.56
C GLY A 773 35.86 -18.14 14.09
N HIS A 774 36.83 -17.52 13.42
CA HIS A 774 37.23 -17.85 12.04
C HIS A 774 38.67 -17.41 11.76
N LYS A 775 39.31 -18.00 10.75
CA LYS A 775 40.69 -17.67 10.33
C LYS A 775 40.79 -16.23 9.81
N VAL A 776 41.74 -15.46 10.31
CA VAL A 776 41.90 -14.02 9.99
C VAL A 776 43.20 -13.82 9.22
N ALA A 777 43.10 -13.40 7.96
CA ALA A 777 44.27 -12.91 7.24
C ALA A 777 44.61 -11.53 7.78
N PHE A 778 45.82 -11.31 8.29
CA PHE A 778 46.25 -9.97 8.68
C PHE A 778 46.92 -9.29 7.49
N SER A 779 46.73 -7.98 7.34
CA SER A 779 47.31 -7.21 6.26
C SER A 779 47.72 -5.84 6.76
N LEU A 780 48.80 -5.29 6.20
CA LEU A 780 49.30 -3.95 6.51
C LEU A 780 49.34 -3.10 5.25
N GLY A 781 49.28 -1.79 5.42
CA GLY A 781 49.49 -0.85 4.34
C GLY A 781 50.60 0.14 4.67
N ARG A 782 50.32 1.43 4.50
CA ARG A 782 51.28 2.51 4.77
C ARG A 782 51.76 2.47 6.21
N PHE A 783 53.03 2.80 6.38
CA PHE A 783 53.70 2.90 7.68
C PHE A 783 53.65 1.61 8.52
N ASN A 784 53.42 0.46 7.88
CA ASN A 784 53.25 -0.84 8.56
C ASN A 784 52.11 -0.86 9.60
N ILE A 785 51.07 -0.05 9.39
CA ILE A 785 49.83 -0.07 10.17
C ILE A 785 48.65 -0.41 9.26
N PHE A 786 47.45 -0.58 9.84
CA PHE A 786 46.21 -0.78 9.08
C PHE A 786 45.72 0.54 8.46
N CYS A 787 46.58 1.15 7.64
CA CYS A 787 46.33 2.33 6.83
C CYS A 787 46.55 1.96 5.36
N PRO A 788 45.54 2.06 4.49
CA PRO A 788 45.63 1.56 3.12
C PRO A 788 46.66 2.31 2.25
N PHE A 789 47.25 1.62 1.28
CA PHE A 789 48.06 2.26 0.23
C PHE A 789 47.22 3.20 -0.62
N ARG A 790 47.88 4.21 -1.18
CA ARG A 790 47.20 5.22 -1.99
C ARG A 790 47.12 4.74 -3.43
N ARG A 791 45.96 4.20 -3.83
CA ARG A 791 45.67 3.73 -5.18
C ARG A 791 44.39 4.35 -5.72
N PRO A 792 44.29 4.61 -7.04
CA PRO A 792 43.03 4.98 -7.66
C PRO A 792 42.03 3.82 -7.57
N LEU A 793 40.77 4.11 -7.30
CA LEU A 793 39.68 3.11 -7.31
C LEU A 793 38.65 3.48 -8.35
N ASN A 794 38.55 2.66 -9.39
CA ASN A 794 37.58 2.82 -10.47
C ASN A 794 36.48 1.75 -10.30
N VAL A 795 35.27 2.19 -9.98
CA VAL A 795 34.11 1.32 -9.75
C VAL A 795 33.25 1.33 -11.01
N VAL A 796 33.17 0.20 -11.71
CA VAL A 796 32.40 0.06 -12.95
C VAL A 796 31.13 -0.74 -12.68
N VAL A 797 29.98 -0.12 -12.89
CA VAL A 797 28.66 -0.75 -12.82
C VAL A 797 28.28 -1.26 -14.21
N GLY A 798 28.15 -2.58 -14.33
CA GLY A 798 27.78 -3.28 -15.56
C GLY A 798 26.34 -3.06 -16.01
N ARG A 799 25.98 -3.71 -17.12
CA ARG A 799 24.62 -3.71 -17.62
C ARG A 799 23.69 -4.54 -16.72
N PRO A 800 22.42 -4.15 -16.56
CA PRO A 800 21.47 -4.93 -15.78
C PRO A 800 21.08 -6.22 -16.50
N ILE A 801 21.10 -7.32 -15.77
CA ILE A 801 20.59 -8.62 -16.21
C ILE A 801 19.16 -8.72 -15.69
N GLN A 802 18.21 -8.71 -16.62
CA GLN A 802 16.80 -8.77 -16.28
C GLN A 802 16.43 -10.11 -15.65
N VAL A 803 15.70 -10.05 -14.53
CA VAL A 803 15.26 -11.22 -13.79
C VAL A 803 13.74 -11.35 -13.83
N LYS A 804 13.26 -12.55 -14.17
CA LYS A 804 11.86 -12.96 -14.02
C LYS A 804 11.64 -13.47 -12.60
N GLN A 805 10.65 -12.91 -11.91
CA GLN A 805 10.38 -13.27 -10.52
C GLN A 805 9.85 -14.71 -10.40
N GLN A 806 10.42 -15.52 -9.50
CA GLN A 806 9.89 -16.83 -9.08
C GLN A 806 9.88 -16.89 -7.54
N ARG A 807 8.71 -16.74 -6.90
CA ARG A 807 8.64 -16.60 -5.42
C ARG A 807 8.70 -17.92 -4.65
N PHE A 808 8.08 -18.97 -5.16
CA PHE A 808 7.85 -20.21 -4.41
C PHE A 808 8.79 -21.31 -4.90
N ASP A 809 8.71 -21.64 -6.19
CA ASP A 809 9.56 -22.65 -6.81
C ASP A 809 10.59 -21.97 -7.70
N ILE A 810 11.78 -21.74 -7.13
CA ILE A 810 12.92 -21.22 -7.87
C ILE A 810 13.54 -22.37 -8.66
N GLN A 811 13.51 -22.27 -9.98
CA GLN A 811 14.14 -23.25 -10.88
C GLN A 811 15.66 -23.08 -10.82
N ASP A 812 16.36 -24.16 -10.49
CA ASP A 812 17.82 -24.12 -10.39
C ASP A 812 18.48 -23.89 -11.74
N GLU A 813 17.91 -24.40 -12.83
CA GLU A 813 18.38 -24.16 -14.19
C GLU A 813 18.38 -22.67 -14.54
N TYR A 814 17.34 -21.93 -14.13
CA TYR A 814 17.24 -20.49 -14.34
C TYR A 814 18.27 -19.73 -13.49
N VAL A 815 18.58 -20.21 -12.29
CA VAL A 815 19.63 -19.65 -11.43
C VAL A 815 21.02 -19.86 -12.07
N GLU A 816 21.28 -21.04 -12.66
CA GLU A 816 22.53 -21.30 -13.39
C GLU A 816 22.66 -20.40 -14.63
N GLU A 817 21.59 -20.24 -15.42
CA GLU A 817 21.57 -19.36 -16.59
C GLU A 817 21.93 -17.92 -16.21
N LEU A 818 21.26 -17.39 -15.16
CA LEU A 818 21.54 -16.05 -14.65
C LEU A 818 22.97 -15.93 -14.11
N GLN A 819 23.52 -16.97 -13.48
CA GLN A 819 24.91 -16.98 -13.03
C GLN A 819 25.88 -16.90 -14.21
N GLY A 820 25.65 -17.66 -15.28
CA GLY A 820 26.46 -17.61 -16.50
C GLY A 820 26.49 -16.20 -17.08
N ARG A 821 25.30 -15.61 -17.30
CA ARG A 821 25.16 -14.23 -17.80
C ARG A 821 25.82 -13.20 -16.90
N TYR A 822 25.76 -13.40 -15.58
CA TYR A 822 26.42 -12.54 -14.60
C TYR A 822 27.95 -12.60 -14.69
N VAL A 823 28.50 -13.79 -14.89
CA VAL A 823 29.95 -14.00 -15.08
C VAL A 823 30.42 -13.45 -16.43
N ASP A 824 29.63 -13.61 -17.49
CA ASP A 824 29.93 -13.08 -18.82
C ASP A 824 30.04 -11.56 -18.78
N GLU A 825 29.10 -10.88 -18.12
CA GLU A 825 29.13 -9.43 -17.98
C GLU A 825 30.31 -8.95 -17.11
N LEU A 826 30.68 -9.66 -16.02
CA LEU A 826 31.91 -9.34 -15.26
C LEU A 826 33.17 -9.47 -16.13
N THR A 827 33.24 -10.53 -16.92
CA THR A 827 34.36 -10.80 -17.83
C THR A 827 34.43 -9.73 -18.93
N ALA A 828 33.28 -9.29 -19.43
CA ALA A 828 33.19 -8.22 -20.41
C ALA A 828 33.64 -6.87 -19.83
N ILE A 829 33.28 -6.54 -18.58
CA ILE A 829 33.76 -5.32 -17.91
C ILE A 829 35.29 -5.36 -17.80
N TRP A 830 35.85 -6.47 -17.31
CA TRP A 830 37.31 -6.62 -17.20
C TRP A 830 37.98 -6.47 -18.55
N THR A 831 37.58 -7.26 -19.55
CA THR A 831 38.22 -7.31 -20.87
C THR A 831 38.21 -5.95 -21.56
N ASN A 832 37.09 -5.22 -21.48
CA ASN A 832 36.97 -3.91 -22.13
C ASN A 832 37.75 -2.82 -21.40
N TRP A 833 37.82 -2.85 -20.06
CA TRP A 833 38.32 -1.70 -19.29
C TRP A 833 39.64 -1.93 -18.57
N ARG A 834 40.20 -3.14 -18.66
CA ARG A 834 41.51 -3.48 -18.09
C ARG A 834 42.58 -2.49 -18.50
N ASP A 835 42.84 -2.31 -19.79
CA ASP A 835 43.96 -1.49 -20.25
C ASP A 835 43.79 0.00 -19.90
N THR A 836 42.56 0.43 -19.58
CA THR A 836 42.26 1.80 -19.16
C THR A 836 42.48 2.02 -17.67
N PHE A 837 42.08 1.07 -16.81
CA PHE A 837 42.10 1.24 -15.36
C PHE A 837 43.20 0.45 -14.64
N GLU A 838 43.77 -0.55 -15.30
CA GLU A 838 44.82 -1.44 -14.80
C GLU A 838 45.96 -1.56 -15.84
N PRO A 839 46.81 -0.53 -15.97
CA PRO A 839 47.87 -0.49 -16.99
C PRO A 839 48.99 -1.50 -16.73
N ASP A 840 49.06 -2.08 -15.53
CA ASP A 840 50.01 -3.15 -15.23
C ASP A 840 49.51 -4.46 -15.83
N ALA A 841 50.12 -4.86 -16.95
CA ALA A 841 49.79 -6.07 -17.68
C ALA A 841 50.03 -7.36 -16.88
N SER A 842 50.72 -7.31 -15.73
CA SER A 842 50.93 -8.47 -14.86
C SER A 842 49.71 -8.80 -14.01
N VAL A 843 48.74 -7.88 -13.88
CA VAL A 843 47.53 -8.10 -13.08
C VAL A 843 46.64 -9.15 -13.73
N LYS A 844 46.35 -10.20 -12.97
CA LYS A 844 45.52 -11.34 -13.40
C LYS A 844 44.10 -11.24 -12.87
N PHE A 845 43.12 -11.42 -13.75
CA PHE A 845 41.72 -11.62 -13.39
C PHE A 845 41.41 -13.11 -13.39
N GLU A 846 40.96 -13.62 -12.26
CA GLU A 846 40.74 -15.05 -12.07
C GLU A 846 39.43 -15.29 -11.34
N ILE A 847 38.60 -16.15 -11.91
CA ILE A 847 37.42 -16.67 -11.21
C ILE A 847 37.86 -17.93 -10.46
N VAL A 848 38.11 -17.77 -9.16
CA VAL A 848 38.78 -18.77 -8.32
C VAL A 848 37.84 -19.91 -7.91
N GLU A 849 36.61 -19.56 -7.51
CA GLU A 849 35.60 -20.49 -6.98
C GLU A 849 34.18 -20.03 -7.32
#